data_AF-A0A5M7CB39-F1
#
_entry.id   AF-A0A5M7CB39-F1
#
_cell.length_a   1.000
_cell.length_b   1.000
_cell.length_c   1.000
_cell.angle_alpha   90.00
_cell.angle_beta   90.00
_cell.angle_gamma   90.00
#
_symmetry.space_group_name_H-M   'P 1'
#
loop_
_entity.id
_entity.type
_entity.pdbx_description
1 polymer ?
#
loop_
_entity_poly.entity_id
_entity_poly.type
_entity_poly.pdbx_seq_one_letter_code
_entity_poly.pdbx_strand_id
1 'polypeptide(L)'
;MQHEVELVEEFLARPEDHRGVPRSRWVPVLVFTGPRSSSKTRLLGELEAALDIPHARQDLEVAPEMSTWQRLSALVFELSRERGRFGRLGFPRFITGQLVIAQQLNRHDRDRARAQVVQALEAHRNVDQLRLTLGQILADVAAAGLLGPVPVPGAVGQLLPNFVISGLTAWRWGRRVVLGTGQHWYGHQDRQLDRDPIDELVDLNQMTHRPNDDRERLDAEELLWSAFLADLRAEFRRSRYADRRTLNCAVLLDNIDSPAGRGFLDGLVRARDSMREEEPLTGGDLADPLTVVATSRSSTQTWANIPSLPTAEDASYEDYTQWHGGVGVERNWYPVQLRNFTRNEVVRLVADAGMRDHRGIAAAVHRFTDGHPGSTDLLLTAFADAERRLELHALLESTSPPDHRSVEDRLLDLFLANLSAAARADLVTCAAAPDLEQARRLGAASGLLVATAERDEVFAPSLWFQNAPGGPAVLPRVLRRLLVRQLAGRPAEHPASWAKVHGFFRETGAGAKALHHALAIGEVEAVTRQLAELLRGPELSVADWRAVLETTVSAPNRVDPAIPPLRHVQELSAWARGLDEPLASLAKLVPARWLENDPLLEDGLRLLKLTIADAYDRIAPHSDDMAALLEDGQKYRRDAEQIR
;
A
#
# COMPACT_ATOMS: atom_id res chain seq x y z
N MET A 1 -7.89 8.34 -2.66
CA MET A 1 -7.80 7.59 -3.93
C MET A 1 -8.07 8.45 -5.15
N GLN A 2 -8.94 9.47 -5.10
CA GLN A 2 -9.10 10.40 -6.22
C GLN A 2 -7.79 11.13 -6.58
N HIS A 3 -7.06 11.68 -5.61
CA HIS A 3 -5.79 12.36 -5.86
C HIS A 3 -4.72 11.43 -6.45
N GLU A 4 -4.67 10.17 -6.01
CA GLU A 4 -3.78 9.16 -6.57
C GLU A 4 -4.09 8.84 -8.04
N VAL A 5 -5.38 8.81 -8.41
CA VAL A 5 -5.81 8.63 -9.81
C VAL A 5 -5.44 9.87 -10.63
N GLU A 6 -5.75 11.07 -10.15
CA GLU A 6 -5.41 12.34 -10.80
C GLU A 6 -3.90 12.47 -11.04
N LEU A 7 -3.08 12.08 -10.06
CA LEU A 7 -1.63 12.03 -10.18
C LEU A 7 -1.20 11.06 -11.29
N VAL A 8 -1.73 9.84 -11.30
CA VAL A 8 -1.40 8.86 -12.35
C VAL A 8 -1.80 9.36 -13.74
N GLU A 9 -2.97 9.99 -13.87
CA GLU A 9 -3.41 10.61 -15.12
C GLU A 9 -2.46 11.72 -15.61
N GLU A 10 -1.94 12.54 -14.69
CA GLU A 10 -0.91 13.54 -15.01
C GLU A 10 0.35 12.88 -15.60
N PHE A 11 0.84 11.80 -14.98
CA PHE A 11 2.02 11.07 -15.48
C PHE A 11 1.74 10.25 -16.74
N LEU A 12 0.47 9.94 -17.04
CA LEU A 12 0.05 9.33 -18.30
C LEU A 12 -0.04 10.32 -19.45
N ALA A 13 -0.23 11.61 -19.17
CA ALA A 13 -0.45 12.63 -20.17
C ALA A 13 0.72 12.77 -21.16
N ARG A 14 0.39 12.83 -22.46
CA ARG A 14 1.32 13.14 -23.55
C ARG A 14 1.13 14.61 -23.93
N PRO A 15 1.98 15.54 -23.43
CA PRO A 15 1.85 16.95 -23.79
C PRO A 15 2.02 17.14 -25.30
N GLU A 16 1.28 18.08 -25.85
CA GLU A 16 1.40 18.46 -27.26
C GLU A 16 2.69 19.24 -27.48
N ASP A 17 3.41 18.91 -28.56
CA ASP A 17 4.55 19.72 -28.98
C ASP A 17 4.10 21.04 -29.64
N HIS A 18 5.07 21.86 -30.06
CA HIS A 18 4.82 23.11 -30.77
C HIS A 18 4.01 22.97 -32.08
N ARG A 19 3.75 21.74 -32.55
CA ARG A 19 2.94 21.41 -33.73
C ARG A 19 1.57 20.82 -33.37
N GLY A 20 1.23 20.77 -32.08
CA GLY A 20 -0.03 20.17 -31.61
C GLY A 20 -0.03 18.63 -31.64
N VAL A 21 1.14 17.99 -31.74
CA VAL A 21 1.24 16.52 -31.79
C VAL A 21 1.58 15.99 -30.39
N PRO A 22 0.76 15.08 -29.81
CA PRO A 22 1.07 14.49 -28.51
C PRO A 22 2.41 13.75 -28.53
N ARG A 23 3.32 14.08 -27.62
CA ARG A 23 4.61 13.37 -27.45
C ARG A 23 4.73 12.77 -26.07
N SER A 24 5.31 11.57 -26.02
CA SER A 24 5.68 10.96 -24.75
C SER A 24 6.87 11.72 -24.16
N ARG A 25 6.85 11.88 -22.84
CA ARG A 25 7.93 12.48 -22.06
C ARG A 25 8.57 11.43 -21.18
N TRP A 26 9.79 11.69 -20.73
CA TRP A 26 10.41 10.84 -19.71
C TRP A 26 9.60 10.91 -18.43
N VAL A 27 9.16 9.75 -17.97
CA VAL A 27 8.41 9.56 -16.72
C VAL A 27 9.13 8.54 -15.85
N PRO A 28 9.16 8.75 -14.52
CA PRO A 28 9.71 7.78 -13.59
C PRO A 28 8.80 6.56 -13.45
N VAL A 29 9.28 5.57 -12.71
CA VAL A 29 8.41 4.63 -12.01
C VAL A 29 7.78 5.38 -10.83
N LEU A 30 6.46 5.58 -10.88
CA LEU A 30 5.69 6.16 -9.79
C LEU A 30 5.46 5.08 -8.73
N VAL A 31 6.01 5.23 -7.53
CA VAL A 31 5.97 4.19 -6.49
C VAL A 31 5.12 4.64 -5.31
N PHE A 32 3.93 4.07 -5.16
CA PHE A 32 3.11 4.28 -3.98
C PHE A 32 3.64 3.44 -2.80
N THR A 33 4.16 4.14 -1.79
CA THR A 33 4.73 3.52 -0.59
C THR A 33 3.74 3.56 0.55
N GLY A 34 3.72 2.51 1.35
CA GLY A 34 2.93 2.48 2.58
C GLY A 34 3.17 1.22 3.37
N PRO A 35 2.78 1.18 4.66
CA PRO A 35 2.93 0.00 5.49
C PRO A 35 2.21 -1.21 4.88
N ARG A 36 2.52 -2.42 5.37
CA ARG A 36 1.67 -3.59 5.06
C ARG A 36 0.22 -3.23 5.37
N SER A 37 -0.69 -3.67 4.50
CA SER A 37 -2.13 -3.39 4.54
C SER A 37 -2.61 -1.95 4.24
N SER A 38 -1.76 -1.07 3.70
CA SER A 38 -2.16 0.29 3.25
C SER A 38 -3.02 0.34 1.97
N SER A 39 -3.82 -0.69 1.66
CA SER A 39 -4.65 -0.82 0.44
C SER A 39 -3.95 -0.60 -0.90
N LYS A 40 -2.63 -0.80 -0.97
CA LYS A 40 -1.84 -0.70 -2.22
C LYS A 40 -2.46 -1.51 -3.37
N THR A 41 -2.78 -2.77 -3.11
CA THR A 41 -3.44 -3.66 -4.07
C THR A 41 -4.82 -3.17 -4.51
N ARG A 42 -5.57 -2.52 -3.61
CA ARG A 42 -6.87 -1.91 -3.93
C ARG A 42 -6.68 -0.66 -4.79
N LEU A 43 -5.70 0.20 -4.48
CA LEU A 43 -5.36 1.35 -5.32
C LEU A 43 -5.08 0.92 -6.76
N LEU A 44 -4.29 -0.14 -6.96
CA LEU A 44 -4.04 -0.68 -8.30
C LEU A 44 -5.33 -1.19 -8.96
N GLY A 45 -6.27 -1.76 -8.20
CA GLY A 45 -7.59 -2.16 -8.72
C GLY A 45 -8.49 -0.99 -9.09
N GLU A 46 -8.46 0.10 -8.33
CA GLU A 46 -9.20 1.33 -8.66
C GLU A 46 -8.62 2.03 -9.89
N LEU A 47 -7.28 2.07 -10.01
CA LEU A 47 -6.60 2.53 -11.22
C LEU A 47 -6.99 1.67 -12.42
N GLU A 48 -6.91 0.34 -12.30
CA GLU A 48 -7.32 -0.59 -13.36
C GLU A 48 -8.77 -0.36 -13.83
N ALA A 49 -9.68 -0.07 -12.90
CA ALA A 49 -11.08 0.23 -13.21
C ALA A 49 -11.29 1.62 -13.84
N ALA A 50 -10.47 2.60 -13.47
CA ALA A 50 -10.55 3.98 -13.98
C ALA A 50 -9.91 4.15 -15.37
N LEU A 51 -8.90 3.33 -15.71
CA LEU A 51 -8.10 3.49 -16.91
C LEU A 51 -8.77 2.90 -18.17
N ASP A 52 -9.25 3.77 -19.07
CA ASP A 52 -9.69 3.41 -20.44
C ASP A 52 -8.54 3.43 -21.47
N ILE A 53 -7.36 2.96 -21.07
CA ILE A 53 -6.15 2.88 -21.89
C ILE A 53 -5.58 1.45 -21.89
N PRO A 54 -4.68 1.09 -22.82
CA PRO A 54 -3.92 -0.15 -22.72
C PRO A 54 -3.16 -0.17 -21.40
N HIS A 55 -3.46 -1.16 -20.57
CA HIS A 55 -2.79 -1.37 -19.30
C HIS A 55 -2.59 -2.85 -19.01
N ALA A 56 -1.61 -3.15 -18.18
CA ALA A 56 -1.37 -4.49 -17.64
C ALA A 56 -1.14 -4.41 -16.14
N ARG A 57 -1.58 -5.45 -15.41
CA ARG A 57 -1.40 -5.56 -13.96
C ARG A 57 -0.68 -6.85 -13.62
N GLN A 58 0.31 -6.78 -12.72
CA GLN A 58 1.02 -7.95 -12.21
C GLN A 58 1.34 -7.80 -10.74
N ASP A 59 1.21 -8.90 -9.99
CA ASP A 59 1.76 -9.03 -8.63
C ASP A 59 3.10 -9.74 -8.71
N LEU A 60 4.16 -9.08 -8.24
CA LEU A 60 5.54 -9.58 -8.32
C LEU A 60 5.90 -10.54 -7.17
N GLU A 61 4.97 -10.83 -6.26
CA GLU A 61 5.09 -11.96 -5.32
C GLU A 61 4.47 -13.25 -5.84
N VAL A 62 3.62 -13.17 -6.87
CA VAL A 62 3.06 -14.37 -7.51
C VAL A 62 4.14 -15.00 -8.40
N ALA A 63 4.33 -16.31 -8.23
CA ALA A 63 5.30 -17.15 -8.95
C ALA A 63 6.73 -16.55 -8.96
N PRO A 64 7.36 -16.36 -7.78
CA PRO A 64 8.64 -15.65 -7.65
C PRO A 64 9.79 -16.28 -8.44
N GLU A 65 9.71 -17.56 -8.74
CA GLU A 65 10.66 -18.33 -9.56
C GLU A 65 10.63 -17.98 -11.06
N MET A 66 9.63 -17.24 -11.52
CA MET A 66 9.51 -16.87 -12.94
C MET A 66 10.56 -15.84 -13.35
N SER A 67 11.12 -16.07 -14.54
CA SER A 67 12.09 -15.19 -15.17
C SER A 67 11.48 -13.88 -15.67
N THR A 68 12.31 -12.83 -15.78
CA THR A 68 11.94 -11.50 -16.28
C THR A 68 11.22 -11.56 -17.64
N TRP A 69 11.68 -12.40 -18.57
CA TRP A 69 11.07 -12.50 -19.90
C TRP A 69 9.68 -13.14 -19.89
N GLN A 70 9.41 -14.08 -18.98
CA GLN A 70 8.05 -14.65 -18.82
C GLN A 70 7.08 -13.59 -18.29
N ARG A 71 7.53 -12.75 -17.34
CA ARG A 71 6.75 -11.61 -16.85
C ARG A 71 6.51 -10.56 -17.94
N LEU A 72 7.52 -10.26 -18.77
CA LEU A 72 7.35 -9.41 -19.95
C LEU A 72 6.33 -9.98 -20.95
N SER A 73 6.29 -11.31 -21.12
CA SER A 73 5.29 -11.98 -21.97
C SER A 73 3.86 -11.69 -21.50
N ALA A 74 3.62 -11.76 -20.19
CA ALA A 74 2.32 -11.42 -19.59
C ALA A 74 1.97 -9.94 -19.82
N LEU A 75 2.93 -9.01 -19.69
CA LEU A 75 2.69 -7.60 -19.98
C LEU A 75 2.33 -7.38 -21.45
N VAL A 76 3.09 -8.00 -22.37
CA VAL A 76 2.80 -7.95 -23.81
C VAL A 76 1.41 -8.46 -24.11
N PHE A 77 1.00 -9.57 -23.49
CA PHE A 77 -0.33 -10.13 -23.66
C PHE A 77 -1.43 -9.15 -23.24
N GLU A 78 -1.37 -8.62 -22.01
CA GLU A 78 -2.39 -7.70 -21.48
C GLU A 78 -2.42 -6.37 -22.26
N LEU A 79 -1.26 -5.80 -22.60
CA LEU A 79 -1.16 -4.56 -23.38
C LEU A 79 -1.62 -4.71 -24.83
N SER A 80 -1.57 -5.93 -25.39
CA SER A 80 -2.04 -6.21 -26.76
C SER A 80 -3.56 -6.29 -26.86
N ARG A 81 -4.29 -6.29 -25.73
CA ARG A 81 -5.76 -6.35 -25.72
C ARG A 81 -6.34 -5.09 -26.38
N GLU A 82 -7.45 -5.28 -27.09
CA GLU A 82 -8.13 -4.17 -27.76
C GLU A 82 -8.83 -3.27 -26.74
N ARG A 83 -8.48 -1.98 -26.72
CA ARG A 83 -9.07 -1.00 -25.81
C ARG A 83 -9.53 0.23 -26.58
N GLY A 84 -10.85 0.40 -26.65
CA GLY A 84 -11.53 1.61 -27.15
C GLY A 84 -10.83 2.29 -28.33
N ARG A 85 -10.38 3.54 -28.10
CA ARG A 85 -9.75 4.40 -29.10
C ARG A 85 -8.28 4.09 -29.38
N PHE A 86 -7.63 3.27 -28.54
CA PHE A 86 -6.20 2.94 -28.66
C PHE A 86 -5.95 1.77 -29.62
N GLY A 87 -6.98 0.97 -29.91
CA GLY A 87 -6.85 -0.22 -30.75
C GLY A 87 -6.02 -1.30 -30.06
N ARG A 88 -5.24 -2.04 -30.84
CA ARG A 88 -4.31 -3.07 -30.36
C ARG A 88 -2.87 -2.61 -30.54
N LEU A 89 -2.02 -2.92 -29.57
CA LEU A 89 -0.57 -2.70 -29.63
C LEU A 89 0.12 -3.95 -30.19
N GLY A 90 1.11 -3.75 -31.07
CA GLY A 90 1.91 -4.81 -31.64
C GLY A 90 3.32 -4.87 -31.03
N PHE A 91 3.83 -6.08 -30.82
CA PHE A 91 5.15 -6.31 -30.22
C PHE A 91 6.07 -7.20 -31.08
N PRO A 92 6.32 -6.85 -32.35
CA PRO A 92 7.06 -7.70 -33.28
C PRO A 92 8.53 -7.93 -32.90
N ARG A 93 9.23 -6.95 -32.31
CA ARG A 93 10.64 -7.12 -31.90
C ARG A 93 10.72 -8.06 -30.72
N PHE A 94 9.91 -7.82 -29.70
CA PHE A 94 9.87 -8.69 -28.53
C PHE A 94 9.50 -10.13 -28.89
N ILE A 95 8.45 -10.33 -29.70
CA ILE A 95 8.05 -11.67 -30.18
C ILE A 95 9.18 -12.35 -30.96
N THR A 96 9.94 -11.61 -31.77
CA THR A 96 11.10 -12.17 -32.48
C THR A 96 12.14 -12.71 -31.51
N GLY A 97 12.48 -11.97 -30.45
CA GLY A 97 13.37 -12.44 -29.39
C GLY A 97 12.84 -13.69 -28.69
N GLN A 98 11.55 -13.71 -28.34
CA GLN A 98 10.94 -14.86 -27.67
C GLN A 98 10.98 -16.14 -28.51
N LEU A 99 10.70 -16.03 -29.81
CA LEU A 99 10.75 -17.17 -30.73
C LEU A 99 12.14 -17.78 -30.78
N VAL A 100 13.17 -16.93 -30.73
CA VAL A 100 14.57 -17.36 -30.72
C VAL A 100 14.97 -17.96 -29.37
N ILE A 101 14.53 -17.37 -28.25
CA ILE A 101 14.75 -17.93 -26.91
C ILE A 101 14.08 -19.32 -26.79
N ALA A 102 12.92 -19.54 -27.40
CA ALA A 102 12.25 -20.85 -27.36
C ALA A 102 13.01 -21.97 -28.12
N GLN A 103 14.06 -21.65 -28.90
CA GLN A 103 14.81 -22.64 -29.67
C GLN A 103 15.96 -23.27 -28.88
N GLN A 104 16.19 -24.56 -29.13
CA GLN A 104 17.42 -25.24 -28.69
C GLN A 104 18.50 -25.09 -29.76
N LEU A 105 19.27 -24.00 -29.69
CA LEU A 105 20.35 -23.74 -30.64
C LEU A 105 21.62 -24.55 -30.32
N ASN A 106 22.42 -24.79 -31.36
CA ASN A 106 23.74 -25.40 -31.21
C ASN A 106 24.67 -24.45 -30.44
N ARG A 107 25.22 -24.92 -29.33
CA ARG A 107 26.07 -24.12 -28.43
C ARG A 107 27.56 -24.10 -28.83
N HIS A 108 27.97 -24.98 -29.74
CA HIS A 108 29.37 -25.19 -30.09
C HIS A 108 29.72 -24.74 -31.51
N ASP A 109 28.71 -24.55 -32.37
CA ASP A 109 28.86 -24.17 -33.77
C ASP A 109 27.96 -22.97 -34.08
N ARG A 110 28.59 -21.79 -34.22
CA ARG A 110 27.89 -20.52 -34.43
C ARG A 110 27.21 -20.47 -35.80
N ASP A 111 27.80 -21.05 -36.84
CA ASP A 111 27.20 -21.06 -38.18
C ASP A 111 25.94 -21.93 -38.21
N ARG A 112 25.96 -23.06 -37.50
CA ARG A 112 24.74 -23.87 -37.28
C ARG A 112 23.69 -23.15 -36.47
N ALA A 113 24.09 -22.44 -35.41
CA ALA A 113 23.15 -21.63 -34.61
C ALA A 113 22.49 -20.53 -35.46
N ARG A 114 23.25 -19.84 -36.31
CA ARG A 114 22.73 -18.83 -37.27
C ARG A 114 21.71 -19.46 -38.21
N ALA A 115 22.03 -20.62 -38.80
CA ALA A 115 21.11 -21.33 -39.68
C ALA A 115 19.82 -21.76 -38.96
N GLN A 116 19.92 -22.22 -37.71
CA GLN A 116 18.77 -22.58 -36.88
C GLN A 116 17.89 -21.38 -36.52
N VAL A 117 18.47 -20.20 -36.23
CA VAL A 117 17.71 -18.97 -36.02
C VAL A 117 16.95 -18.56 -37.28
N VAL A 118 17.62 -18.55 -38.43
CA VAL A 118 16.98 -18.25 -39.72
C VAL A 118 15.83 -19.24 -39.98
N GLN A 119 16.07 -20.54 -39.81
CA GLN A 119 15.04 -21.57 -39.99
C GLN A 119 13.87 -21.39 -39.01
N ALA A 120 14.14 -21.07 -37.75
CA ALA A 120 13.10 -20.84 -36.75
C ALA A 120 12.24 -19.63 -37.13
N LEU A 121 12.84 -18.51 -37.51
CA LEU A 121 12.12 -17.33 -37.96
C LEU A 121 11.31 -17.61 -39.24
N GLU A 122 11.83 -18.43 -40.16
CA GLU A 122 11.13 -18.85 -41.38
C GLU A 122 9.95 -19.79 -41.12
N ALA A 123 10.10 -20.76 -40.22
CA ALA A 123 9.05 -21.69 -39.82
C ALA A 123 7.87 -20.93 -39.18
N HIS A 124 8.18 -19.97 -38.30
CA HIS A 124 7.20 -19.13 -37.63
C HIS A 124 6.61 -18.01 -38.50
N ARG A 125 6.98 -17.93 -39.80
CA ARG A 125 6.19 -17.18 -40.80
C ARG A 125 4.84 -17.85 -41.07
N ASN A 126 4.66 -19.12 -40.70
CA ASN A 126 3.36 -19.78 -40.69
C ASN A 126 2.58 -19.39 -39.43
N VAL A 127 1.42 -18.74 -39.62
CA VAL A 127 0.55 -18.26 -38.54
C VAL A 127 0.19 -19.39 -37.59
N ASP A 128 -0.07 -20.60 -38.08
CA ASP A 128 -0.51 -21.72 -37.24
C ASP A 128 0.60 -22.23 -36.31
N GLN A 129 1.85 -22.25 -36.76
CA GLN A 129 2.99 -22.57 -35.89
C GLN A 129 3.26 -21.46 -34.88
N LEU A 130 3.19 -20.19 -35.30
CA LEU A 130 3.25 -19.06 -34.39
C LEU A 130 2.14 -19.13 -33.33
N ARG A 131 0.93 -19.58 -33.70
CA ARG A 131 -0.18 -19.76 -32.75
C ARG A 131 0.13 -20.77 -31.68
N LEU A 132 0.71 -21.90 -32.07
CA LEU A 132 1.00 -22.99 -31.15
C LEU A 132 2.08 -22.56 -30.15
N THR A 133 3.18 -21.98 -30.62
CA THR A 133 4.29 -21.54 -29.76
C THR A 133 3.86 -20.44 -28.78
N LEU A 134 3.14 -19.40 -29.26
CA LEU A 134 2.63 -18.34 -28.38
C LEU A 134 1.54 -18.84 -27.45
N GLY A 135 0.69 -19.78 -27.90
CA GLY A 135 -0.34 -20.40 -27.08
C GLY A 135 0.24 -21.18 -25.90
N GLN A 136 1.38 -21.85 -26.10
CA GLN A 136 2.07 -22.59 -25.03
C GLN A 136 2.70 -21.65 -24.00
N ILE A 137 3.39 -20.60 -24.44
CA ILE A 137 3.93 -19.56 -23.55
C ILE A 137 2.82 -18.92 -22.71
N LEU A 138 1.67 -18.64 -23.34
CA LEU A 138 0.52 -18.07 -22.65
C LEU A 138 -0.08 -19.04 -21.63
N ALA A 139 -0.17 -20.34 -21.96
CA ALA A 139 -0.66 -21.35 -21.05
C ALA A 139 0.22 -21.47 -19.80
N ASP A 140 1.55 -21.43 -19.97
CA ASP A 140 2.51 -21.48 -18.85
C ASP A 140 2.38 -20.26 -17.93
N VAL A 141 2.24 -19.08 -18.52
CA VAL A 141 2.04 -17.81 -17.79
C VAL A 141 0.68 -17.77 -17.07
N ALA A 142 -0.38 -18.28 -17.71
CA ALA A 142 -1.71 -18.36 -17.10
C ALA A 142 -1.74 -19.37 -15.94
N ALA A 143 -1.08 -20.52 -16.10
CA ALA A 143 -0.95 -21.53 -15.06
C ALA A 143 -0.20 -21.01 -13.83
N ALA A 144 0.74 -20.08 -14.03
CA ALA A 144 1.43 -19.38 -12.95
C ALA A 144 0.62 -18.25 -12.28
N GLY A 145 -0.60 -17.95 -12.75
CA GLY A 145 -1.48 -16.95 -12.13
C GLY A 145 -1.08 -15.49 -12.39
N LEU A 146 -0.25 -15.21 -13.40
CA LEU A 146 0.16 -13.85 -13.75
C LEU A 146 -0.85 -13.08 -14.61
N LEU A 147 -1.90 -13.75 -15.09
CA LEU A 147 -3.00 -13.12 -15.83
C LEU A 147 -4.19 -12.94 -14.89
N GLY A 148 -4.93 -11.84 -15.06
CA GLY A 148 -6.14 -11.57 -14.27
C GLY A 148 -7.21 -12.67 -14.41
N PRO A 149 -8.26 -12.68 -13.56
CA PRO A 149 -9.29 -13.71 -13.59
C PRO A 149 -10.00 -13.73 -14.94
N VAL A 150 -9.59 -14.67 -15.81
CA VAL A 150 -10.30 -14.97 -17.04
C VAL A 150 -11.57 -15.74 -16.63
N PRO A 151 -12.79 -15.30 -17.00
CA PRO A 151 -13.96 -16.15 -16.80
C PRO A 151 -13.79 -17.41 -17.65
N VAL A 152 -13.51 -18.54 -16.99
CA VAL A 152 -13.44 -19.86 -17.63
C VAL A 152 -14.70 -20.63 -17.24
N PRO A 153 -15.76 -20.66 -18.08
CA PRO A 153 -16.76 -21.70 -17.96
C PRO A 153 -16.09 -23.04 -18.21
N GLY A 154 -16.28 -23.98 -17.28
CA GLY A 154 -15.60 -25.28 -17.27
C GLY A 154 -15.67 -26.03 -18.60
N ALA A 155 -14.52 -26.18 -19.24
CA ALA A 155 -14.06 -27.35 -19.97
C ALA A 155 -12.64 -27.09 -20.48
N VAL A 156 -11.73 -27.97 -20.09
CA VAL A 156 -10.31 -28.06 -20.44
C VAL A 156 -9.99 -27.63 -21.90
N GLY A 157 -9.17 -26.57 -22.04
CA GLY A 157 -8.03 -26.59 -22.97
C GLY A 157 -8.16 -26.10 -24.43
N GLN A 158 -9.31 -25.66 -24.94
CA GLN A 158 -9.43 -25.47 -26.42
C GLN A 158 -9.83 -24.09 -26.97
N LEU A 159 -10.01 -23.03 -26.16
CA LEU A 159 -10.55 -21.75 -26.67
C LEU A 159 -9.73 -20.48 -26.35
N LEU A 160 -8.50 -20.60 -25.86
CA LEU A 160 -7.61 -19.45 -25.59
C LEU A 160 -6.78 -18.89 -26.78
N PRO A 161 -6.45 -19.60 -27.88
CA PRO A 161 -5.49 -19.08 -28.86
C PRO A 161 -6.06 -17.97 -29.79
N ASN A 162 -7.36 -17.67 -29.73
CA ASN A 162 -7.99 -16.70 -30.63
C ASN A 162 -7.77 -15.23 -30.24
N PHE A 163 -7.42 -14.92 -28.98
CA PHE A 163 -7.40 -13.54 -28.49
C PHE A 163 -6.10 -12.77 -28.81
N VAL A 164 -4.93 -13.41 -28.75
CA VAL A 164 -3.65 -12.77 -29.13
C VAL A 164 -3.51 -12.60 -30.65
N ILE A 165 -4.11 -13.52 -31.42
CA ILE A 165 -3.75 -13.71 -32.83
C ILE A 165 -4.79 -13.13 -33.78
N SER A 166 -5.94 -12.73 -33.26
CA SER A 166 -6.87 -11.89 -34.02
C SER A 166 -6.26 -10.53 -34.39
N GLY A 167 -5.24 -10.05 -33.66
CA GLY A 167 -4.50 -8.82 -33.99
C GLY A 167 -3.56 -9.00 -35.19
N LEU A 168 -2.90 -10.15 -35.27
CA LEU A 168 -2.03 -10.52 -36.38
C LEU A 168 -2.81 -10.88 -37.66
N THR A 169 -4.06 -11.34 -37.55
CA THR A 169 -4.90 -11.68 -38.71
C THR A 169 -5.72 -10.52 -39.27
N ALA A 170 -5.99 -9.47 -38.48
CA ALA A 170 -6.58 -8.22 -38.97
C ALA A 170 -5.58 -7.30 -39.70
N TRP A 171 -4.29 -7.62 -39.63
CA TRP A 171 -3.19 -6.89 -40.24
C TRP A 171 -3.15 -7.12 -41.76
N ARG A 172 -3.87 -6.28 -42.51
CA ARG A 172 -3.94 -6.34 -44.00
C ARG A 172 -2.64 -5.99 -44.74
N TRP A 173 -1.49 -5.89 -44.06
CA TRP A 173 -0.20 -5.50 -44.64
C TRP A 173 0.85 -6.61 -44.45
N GLY A 174 1.10 -7.38 -45.51
CA GLY A 174 2.32 -8.14 -45.80
C GLY A 174 3.01 -8.99 -44.72
N ARG A 175 2.72 -10.30 -44.71
CA ARG A 175 3.32 -11.39 -43.90
C ARG A 175 4.87 -11.51 -43.90
N ARG A 176 5.58 -10.82 -44.80
CA ARG A 176 7.06 -10.79 -44.87
C ARG A 176 7.69 -9.59 -44.16
N VAL A 177 6.93 -8.53 -43.92
CA VAL A 177 7.48 -7.24 -43.49
C VAL A 177 7.64 -7.18 -41.97
N VAL A 178 6.69 -7.74 -41.20
CA VAL A 178 6.60 -7.55 -39.74
C VAL A 178 7.74 -8.24 -38.97
N LEU A 179 8.03 -9.51 -39.24
CA LEU A 179 9.17 -10.21 -38.63
C LEU A 179 10.52 -9.72 -39.19
N GLY A 180 10.56 -9.26 -40.45
CA GLY A 180 11.78 -8.68 -41.04
C GLY A 180 12.19 -7.37 -40.37
N THR A 181 11.23 -6.50 -40.06
CA THR A 181 11.47 -5.28 -39.26
C THR A 181 11.83 -5.57 -37.81
N GLY A 182 11.21 -6.60 -37.20
CA GLY A 182 11.54 -7.02 -35.83
C GLY A 182 12.96 -7.58 -35.73
N GLN A 183 13.33 -8.45 -36.67
CA GLN A 183 14.68 -9.01 -36.79
C GLN A 183 15.72 -7.92 -37.01
N HIS A 184 15.53 -7.03 -38.00
CA HIS A 184 16.53 -6.01 -38.33
C HIS A 184 16.85 -5.07 -37.17
N TRP A 185 15.85 -4.81 -36.31
CA TRP A 185 16.04 -3.99 -35.11
C TRP A 185 17.13 -4.53 -34.17
N TYR A 186 17.31 -5.85 -34.06
CA TYR A 186 18.36 -6.39 -33.18
C TYR A 186 19.78 -5.99 -33.59
N GLY A 187 20.02 -5.64 -34.85
CA GLY A 187 21.33 -5.17 -35.31
C GLY A 187 21.63 -3.72 -34.95
N HIS A 188 20.63 -2.84 -34.98
CA HIS A 188 20.81 -1.40 -34.75
C HIS A 188 20.31 -0.90 -33.39
N GLN A 189 19.34 -1.60 -32.79
CA GLN A 189 18.76 -1.41 -31.44
C GLN A 189 18.26 0.01 -31.12
N ASP A 190 17.94 0.79 -32.16
CA ASP A 190 17.73 2.25 -32.13
C ASP A 190 18.96 3.08 -31.66
N ARG A 191 20.13 2.43 -31.56
CA ARG A 191 21.42 2.96 -31.09
C ARG A 191 22.41 3.28 -32.22
N GLN A 192 21.96 3.26 -33.48
CA GLN A 192 22.78 3.37 -34.70
C GLN A 192 23.95 2.36 -34.77
N LEU A 193 23.79 1.21 -34.12
CA LEU A 193 24.76 0.14 -34.19
C LEU A 193 24.71 -0.52 -35.58
N ASP A 194 25.86 -0.96 -36.09
CA ASP A 194 25.97 -1.70 -37.35
C ASP A 194 26.36 -3.15 -37.05
N ARG A 195 25.53 -3.84 -36.26
CA ARG A 195 25.73 -5.25 -35.90
C ARG A 195 24.87 -6.16 -36.77
N ASP A 196 25.32 -7.39 -36.96
CA ASP A 196 24.53 -8.39 -37.66
C ASP A 196 23.33 -8.84 -36.79
N PRO A 197 22.08 -8.66 -37.27
CA PRO A 197 20.92 -8.94 -36.43
C PRO A 197 20.73 -10.42 -36.08
N ILE A 198 21.25 -11.35 -36.91
CA ILE A 198 21.16 -12.79 -36.63
C ILE A 198 22.16 -13.16 -35.54
N ASP A 199 23.38 -12.60 -35.58
CA ASP A 199 24.37 -12.80 -34.53
C ASP A 199 23.87 -12.33 -33.16
N GLU A 200 23.24 -11.16 -33.09
CA GLU A 200 22.65 -10.65 -31.84
C GLU A 200 21.52 -11.54 -31.30
N LEU A 201 20.70 -12.13 -32.18
CA LEU A 201 19.67 -13.10 -31.80
C LEU A 201 20.27 -14.43 -31.32
N VAL A 202 21.37 -14.89 -31.93
CA VAL A 202 22.12 -16.06 -31.45
C VAL A 202 22.70 -15.78 -30.05
N ASP A 203 23.30 -14.61 -29.86
CA ASP A 203 23.85 -14.21 -28.56
C ASP A 203 22.74 -14.12 -27.50
N LEU A 204 21.57 -13.56 -27.82
CA LEU A 204 20.40 -13.55 -26.93
C LEU A 204 19.96 -14.96 -26.49
N ASN A 205 19.89 -15.92 -27.41
CA ASN A 205 19.58 -17.31 -27.05
C ASN A 205 20.64 -17.92 -26.14
N GLN A 206 21.92 -17.68 -26.42
CA GLN A 206 23.02 -18.24 -25.63
C GLN A 206 23.04 -17.66 -24.20
N MET A 207 22.89 -16.34 -24.07
CA MET A 207 22.85 -15.64 -22.78
C MET A 207 21.69 -16.14 -21.90
N THR A 208 20.52 -16.40 -22.49
CA THR A 208 19.35 -16.90 -21.74
C THR A 208 19.45 -18.36 -21.30
N HIS A 209 20.29 -19.17 -21.95
CA HIS A 209 20.45 -20.61 -21.67
C HIS A 209 21.69 -20.97 -20.84
N ARG A 210 22.43 -19.96 -20.37
CA ARG A 210 23.61 -20.10 -19.50
C ARG A 210 23.29 -19.56 -18.09
N PRO A 211 22.63 -20.36 -17.24
CA PRO A 211 22.07 -19.89 -15.97
C PRO A 211 23.09 -19.50 -14.90
N ASN A 212 24.39 -19.72 -15.12
CA ASN A 212 25.44 -19.51 -14.12
C ASN A 212 26.22 -18.19 -14.31
N ASP A 213 25.90 -17.40 -15.33
CA ASP A 213 26.51 -16.08 -15.54
C ASP A 213 25.46 -14.98 -15.33
N ASP A 214 25.52 -14.33 -14.17
CA ASP A 214 24.61 -13.24 -13.82
C ASP A 214 24.72 -12.06 -14.80
N ARG A 215 25.88 -11.83 -15.41
CA ARG A 215 26.07 -10.73 -16.35
C ARG A 215 25.38 -11.02 -17.67
N GLU A 216 25.61 -12.20 -18.26
CA GLU A 216 24.93 -12.60 -19.50
C GLU A 216 23.40 -12.59 -19.32
N ARG A 217 22.90 -13.05 -18.17
CA ARG A 217 21.47 -12.99 -17.84
C ARG A 217 20.94 -11.55 -17.83
N LEU A 218 21.63 -10.64 -17.14
CA LEU A 218 21.23 -9.23 -17.06
C LEU A 218 21.27 -8.54 -18.43
N ASP A 219 22.27 -8.84 -19.26
CA ASP A 219 22.40 -8.29 -20.61
C ASP A 219 21.24 -8.77 -21.52
N ALA A 220 20.85 -10.05 -21.41
CA ALA A 220 19.68 -10.58 -22.12
C ALA A 220 18.36 -9.93 -21.67
N GLU A 221 18.20 -9.67 -20.36
CA GLU A 221 17.04 -8.99 -19.80
C GLU A 221 16.94 -7.54 -20.29
N GLU A 222 18.06 -6.80 -20.31
CA GLU A 222 18.12 -5.44 -20.84
C GLU A 222 17.74 -5.40 -22.33
N LEU A 223 18.24 -6.35 -23.13
CA LEU A 223 17.95 -6.42 -24.56
C LEU A 223 16.45 -6.69 -24.83
N LEU A 224 15.82 -7.54 -24.02
CA LEU A 224 14.37 -7.82 -24.12
C LEU A 224 13.51 -6.63 -23.70
N TRP A 225 13.88 -5.93 -22.62
CA TRP A 225 13.24 -4.66 -22.25
C TRP A 225 13.38 -3.62 -23.36
N SER A 226 14.57 -3.50 -23.94
CA SER A 226 14.83 -2.58 -25.05
C SER A 226 13.95 -2.91 -26.27
N ALA A 227 13.78 -4.19 -26.61
CA ALA A 227 12.91 -4.64 -27.70
C ALA A 227 11.43 -4.30 -27.42
N PHE A 228 10.97 -4.56 -26.19
CA PHE A 228 9.63 -4.24 -25.73
C PHE A 228 9.33 -2.73 -25.81
N LEU A 229 10.24 -1.88 -25.30
CA LEU A 229 10.08 -0.42 -25.32
C LEU A 229 10.16 0.14 -26.75
N ALA A 230 10.99 -0.46 -27.62
CA ALA A 230 11.07 -0.09 -29.04
C ALA A 230 9.77 -0.38 -29.81
N ASP A 231 9.09 -1.48 -29.48
CA ASP A 231 7.77 -1.78 -30.03
C ASP A 231 6.72 -0.75 -29.60
N LEU A 232 6.69 -0.41 -28.31
CA LEU A 232 5.81 0.64 -27.79
C LEU A 232 6.05 1.99 -28.47
N ARG A 233 7.32 2.43 -28.61
CA ARG A 233 7.65 3.67 -29.33
C ARG A 233 7.15 3.63 -30.78
N ALA A 234 7.34 2.52 -31.48
CA ALA A 234 6.89 2.38 -32.86
C ALA A 234 5.37 2.51 -32.98
N GLU A 235 4.62 1.88 -32.07
CA GLU A 235 3.16 1.94 -32.03
C GLU A 235 2.63 3.35 -31.74
N PHE A 236 3.24 4.08 -30.81
CA PHE A 236 2.79 5.43 -30.45
C PHE A 236 3.25 6.54 -31.41
N ARG A 237 4.21 6.24 -32.30
CA ARG A 237 4.70 7.17 -33.34
C ARG A 237 4.09 6.97 -34.72
N ARG A 238 3.98 5.72 -35.16
CA ARG A 238 3.71 5.38 -36.58
C ARG A 238 2.30 4.84 -36.81
N SER A 239 1.52 4.65 -35.76
CA SER A 239 0.15 4.17 -35.89
C SER A 239 -0.76 5.24 -36.50
N ARG A 240 -1.77 4.80 -37.27
CA ARG A 240 -2.86 5.66 -37.80
C ARG A 240 -3.63 6.40 -36.70
N TYR A 241 -3.43 6.01 -35.44
CA TYR A 241 -4.06 6.59 -34.27
C TYR A 241 -3.08 7.37 -33.37
N ALA A 242 -1.81 7.54 -33.77
CA ALA A 242 -0.77 8.18 -32.95
C ALA A 242 -1.18 9.58 -32.43
N ASP A 243 -1.77 10.39 -33.31
CA ASP A 243 -2.23 11.76 -33.00
C ASP A 243 -3.50 11.79 -32.11
N ARG A 244 -4.20 10.65 -31.98
CA ARG A 244 -5.42 10.52 -31.16
C ARG A 244 -5.14 9.94 -29.78
N ARG A 245 -3.91 9.46 -29.53
CA ARG A 245 -3.50 8.88 -28.25
C ARG A 245 -2.93 9.99 -27.38
N THR A 246 -3.78 10.65 -26.58
CA THR A 246 -3.35 11.73 -25.67
C THR A 246 -2.71 11.22 -24.39
N LEU A 247 -2.77 9.91 -24.12
CA LEU A 247 -2.20 9.25 -22.95
C LEU A 247 -1.23 8.13 -23.37
N ASN A 248 -0.22 7.86 -22.54
CA ASN A 248 0.66 6.70 -22.60
C ASN A 248 -0.07 5.40 -22.18
N CYS A 249 0.53 4.23 -22.39
CA CYS A 249 0.03 2.98 -21.77
C CYS A 249 0.55 2.82 -20.34
N ALA A 250 -0.16 2.03 -19.52
CA ALA A 250 0.17 1.85 -18.10
C ALA A 250 0.60 0.41 -17.76
N VAL A 251 1.54 0.27 -16.84
CA VAL A 251 1.81 -1.03 -16.17
C VAL A 251 1.69 -0.83 -14.67
N LEU A 252 0.82 -1.64 -14.05
CA LEU A 252 0.46 -1.61 -12.64
C LEU A 252 1.15 -2.78 -11.93
N LEU A 253 2.17 -2.50 -11.12
CA LEU A 253 2.99 -3.52 -10.45
C LEU A 253 2.74 -3.54 -8.96
N ASP A 254 2.34 -4.69 -8.43
CA ASP A 254 2.20 -4.91 -6.99
C ASP A 254 3.47 -5.52 -6.38
N ASN A 255 3.73 -5.17 -5.11
CA ASN A 255 4.81 -5.74 -4.28
C ASN A 255 6.22 -5.67 -4.91
N ILE A 256 6.64 -4.50 -5.40
CA ILE A 256 7.93 -4.35 -6.09
C ILE A 256 9.15 -4.55 -5.18
N ASP A 257 8.96 -4.53 -3.86
CA ASP A 257 9.99 -4.84 -2.87
C ASP A 257 10.29 -6.34 -2.75
N SER A 258 9.61 -7.21 -3.50
CA SER A 258 10.00 -8.62 -3.61
C SER A 258 11.36 -8.76 -4.34
N PRO A 259 12.13 -9.83 -4.12
CA PRO A 259 13.37 -10.08 -4.86
C PRO A 259 13.15 -10.12 -6.38
N ALA A 260 12.06 -10.76 -6.83
CA ALA A 260 11.68 -10.81 -8.23
C ALA A 260 11.29 -9.42 -8.77
N GLY A 261 10.58 -8.63 -7.97
CA GLY A 261 10.15 -7.29 -8.35
C GLY A 261 11.33 -6.31 -8.52
N ARG A 262 12.31 -6.38 -7.62
CA ARG A 262 13.57 -5.62 -7.74
C ARG A 262 14.30 -5.94 -9.03
N GLY A 263 14.58 -7.23 -9.28
CA GLY A 263 15.28 -7.64 -10.51
C GLY A 263 14.54 -7.24 -11.79
N PHE A 264 13.21 -7.37 -11.79
CA PHE A 264 12.37 -6.98 -12.92
C PHE A 264 12.45 -5.49 -13.25
N LEU A 265 12.36 -4.62 -12.22
CA LEU A 265 12.43 -3.17 -12.39
C LEU A 265 13.85 -2.66 -12.66
N ASP A 266 14.87 -3.29 -12.10
CA ASP A 266 16.26 -2.96 -12.41
C ASP A 266 16.53 -3.12 -13.91
N GLY A 267 15.98 -4.15 -14.55
CA GLY A 267 16.05 -4.33 -16.01
C GLY A 267 15.38 -3.19 -16.80
N LEU A 268 14.21 -2.72 -16.36
CA LEU A 268 13.52 -1.57 -16.97
C LEU A 268 14.34 -0.29 -16.83
N VAL A 269 14.83 -0.03 -15.62
CA VAL A 269 15.61 1.17 -15.29
C VAL A 269 16.89 1.21 -16.13
N ARG A 270 17.63 0.10 -16.21
CA ARG A 270 18.82 -0.01 -17.07
C ARG A 270 18.52 0.26 -18.53
N ALA A 271 17.47 -0.35 -19.09
CA ALA A 271 17.09 -0.12 -20.47
C ALA A 271 16.76 1.36 -20.74
N ARG A 272 16.08 2.04 -19.80
CA ARG A 272 15.79 3.48 -19.89
C ARG A 272 17.05 4.33 -19.80
N ASP A 273 17.97 4.02 -18.89
CA ASP A 273 19.22 4.75 -18.72
C ASP A 273 20.09 4.64 -19.98
N SER A 274 20.26 3.44 -20.53
CA SER A 274 21.01 3.24 -21.77
C SER A 274 20.42 4.03 -22.94
N MET A 275 19.09 4.16 -23.03
CA MET A 275 18.45 4.99 -24.05
C MET A 275 18.63 6.49 -23.82
N ARG A 276 18.67 6.94 -22.57
CA ARG A 276 18.90 8.36 -22.22
C ARG A 276 20.31 8.80 -22.53
N GLU A 277 21.31 7.94 -22.29
CA GLU A 277 22.71 8.22 -22.65
C GLU A 277 22.88 8.51 -24.15
N GLU A 278 22.01 7.95 -24.98
CA GLU A 278 22.05 8.08 -26.44
C GLU A 278 21.07 9.12 -27.02
N GLU A 279 20.23 9.74 -26.19
CA GLU A 279 19.29 10.80 -26.57
C GLU A 279 19.95 11.97 -27.34
N PRO A 280 21.17 12.44 -26.98
CA PRO A 280 21.86 13.50 -27.72
C PRO A 280 22.19 13.12 -29.18
N LEU A 281 22.37 11.83 -29.46
CA LEU A 281 22.75 11.32 -30.78
C LEU A 281 21.55 11.12 -31.71
N THR A 282 20.35 11.00 -31.14
CA THR A 282 19.11 10.66 -31.86
C THR A 282 18.14 11.83 -31.97
N GLY A 283 18.47 12.99 -31.41
CA GLY A 283 17.70 14.23 -31.56
C GLY A 283 16.55 14.41 -30.56
N GLY A 284 16.66 13.83 -29.35
CA GLY A 284 15.73 14.15 -28.25
C GLY A 284 14.38 13.45 -28.27
N ASP A 285 14.22 12.38 -29.07
CA ASP A 285 12.94 11.68 -29.25
C ASP A 285 13.12 10.19 -28.96
N LEU A 286 13.47 9.84 -27.71
CA LEU A 286 13.62 8.44 -27.26
C LEU A 286 12.73 8.05 -26.07
N ALA A 287 11.98 8.99 -25.49
CA ALA A 287 11.07 8.69 -24.39
C ALA A 287 10.08 7.58 -24.79
N ASP A 288 9.98 6.54 -23.96
CA ASP A 288 9.06 5.44 -24.16
C ASP A 288 7.63 5.81 -23.68
N PRO A 289 6.57 5.31 -24.32
CA PRO A 289 5.19 5.65 -23.96
C PRO A 289 4.64 4.73 -22.85
N LEU A 290 5.47 4.35 -21.87
CA LEU A 290 5.09 3.47 -20.76
C LEU A 290 5.13 4.24 -19.43
N THR A 291 3.97 4.39 -18.80
CA THR A 291 3.90 4.85 -17.41
C THR A 291 3.84 3.63 -16.51
N VAL A 292 4.77 3.54 -15.55
CA VAL A 292 4.80 2.44 -14.58
C VAL A 292 4.35 2.96 -13.23
N VAL A 293 3.27 2.37 -12.73
CA VAL A 293 2.75 2.62 -11.39
C VAL A 293 2.99 1.38 -10.56
N ALA A 294 3.72 1.54 -9.47
CA ALA A 294 4.17 0.46 -8.63
C ALA A 294 3.75 0.69 -7.18
N THR A 295 3.66 -0.39 -6.41
CA THR A 295 3.40 -0.33 -4.97
C THR A 295 4.52 -1.02 -4.20
N SER A 296 4.90 -0.43 -3.06
CA SER A 296 5.94 -0.99 -2.19
C SER A 296 5.55 -0.94 -0.71
N ARG A 297 5.97 -1.95 0.06
CA ARG A 297 5.67 -2.09 1.50
C ARG A 297 6.58 -1.26 2.42
N SER A 298 7.73 -0.84 1.93
CA SER A 298 8.72 -0.10 2.71
C SER A 298 9.39 0.95 1.84
N SER A 299 10.04 1.94 2.46
CA SER A 299 11.06 2.70 1.74
C SER A 299 12.16 1.72 1.33
N THR A 300 12.35 1.52 0.03
CA THR A 300 13.48 0.73 -0.46
C THR A 300 14.79 1.44 -0.09
N GLN A 301 15.93 0.75 -0.07
CA GLN A 301 17.23 1.38 0.21
C GLN A 301 17.48 2.62 -0.66
N THR A 302 16.93 2.63 -1.88
CA THR A 302 17.03 3.73 -2.86
C THR A 302 16.45 5.05 -2.35
N TRP A 303 15.40 5.03 -1.52
CA TRP A 303 14.79 6.25 -0.96
C TRP A 303 14.49 6.17 0.54
N ALA A 304 15.14 5.25 1.27
CA ALA A 304 15.04 5.15 2.73
C ALA A 304 15.61 6.37 3.47
N ASN A 305 16.53 7.09 2.82
CA ASN A 305 17.19 8.27 3.41
C ASN A 305 16.44 9.58 3.14
N ILE A 306 15.27 9.53 2.50
CA ILE A 306 14.50 10.72 2.17
C ILE A 306 13.66 11.13 3.39
N PRO A 307 13.86 12.33 3.95
CA PRO A 307 13.25 12.71 5.23
C PRO A 307 11.72 12.70 5.23
N SER A 308 11.11 13.04 4.10
CA SER A 308 9.66 13.03 3.91
C SER A 308 9.36 12.79 2.43
N LEU A 309 8.50 11.82 2.16
CA LEU A 309 7.97 11.54 0.84
C LEU A 309 6.70 12.38 0.60
N PRO A 310 6.49 12.93 -0.60
CA PRO A 310 5.27 13.67 -0.91
C PRO A 310 4.05 12.74 -0.82
N THR A 311 2.91 13.29 -0.41
CA THR A 311 1.62 12.59 -0.55
C THR A 311 1.05 12.84 -1.94
N ALA A 312 0.01 12.12 -2.35
CA ALA A 312 -0.61 12.32 -3.66
C ALA A 312 -1.23 13.71 -3.85
N GLU A 313 -1.50 14.46 -2.77
CA GLU A 313 -2.00 15.85 -2.82
C GLU A 313 -0.89 16.85 -3.13
N ASP A 314 0.33 16.55 -2.68
CA ASP A 314 1.51 17.40 -2.85
C ASP A 314 2.32 17.00 -4.10
N ALA A 315 2.18 15.74 -4.52
CA ALA A 315 2.91 15.18 -5.64
C ALA A 315 2.37 15.71 -6.98
N SER A 316 3.28 15.95 -7.91
CA SER A 316 2.98 16.33 -9.29
C SER A 316 4.17 16.03 -10.19
N TYR A 317 3.99 16.13 -11.51
CA TYR A 317 5.12 16.04 -12.42
C TYR A 317 6.10 17.20 -12.20
N GLU A 318 5.60 18.40 -11.88
CA GLU A 318 6.46 19.55 -11.59
C GLU A 318 7.30 19.29 -10.34
N ASP A 319 6.69 18.84 -9.24
CA ASP A 319 7.39 18.47 -8.01
C ASP A 319 8.49 17.44 -8.30
N TYR A 320 8.16 16.37 -9.03
CA TYR A 320 9.13 15.37 -9.48
C TYR A 320 10.34 15.99 -10.20
N THR A 321 10.13 16.91 -11.13
CA THR A 321 11.25 17.56 -11.85
C THR A 321 12.11 18.44 -10.96
N GLN A 322 11.51 19.14 -10.00
CA GLN A 322 12.23 19.96 -9.02
C GLN A 322 13.01 19.09 -8.04
N TRP A 323 12.40 17.99 -7.59
CA TRP A 323 12.97 17.01 -6.67
C TRP A 323 14.26 16.38 -7.22
N HIS A 324 14.30 16.09 -8.52
CA HIS A 324 15.52 15.62 -9.21
C HIS A 324 16.61 16.68 -9.41
N GLY A 325 16.25 17.96 -9.34
CA GLY A 325 17.23 19.05 -9.43
C GLY A 325 18.03 19.25 -8.13
N GLY A 326 17.53 18.78 -6.98
CA GLY A 326 18.07 19.12 -5.66
C GLY A 326 18.41 17.94 -4.74
N VAL A 327 17.84 16.75 -4.94
CA VAL A 327 18.02 15.60 -4.03
C VAL A 327 18.62 14.44 -4.82
N GLY A 328 19.68 13.80 -4.30
CA GLY A 328 20.44 12.73 -4.95
C GLY A 328 19.71 11.40 -5.16
N VAL A 329 18.42 11.45 -5.50
CA VAL A 329 17.60 10.29 -5.87
C VAL A 329 17.78 9.99 -7.35
N GLU A 330 17.94 8.71 -7.66
CA GLU A 330 18.00 8.23 -9.04
C GLU A 330 16.80 8.74 -9.86
N ARG A 331 17.08 9.28 -11.04
CA ARG A 331 16.13 9.97 -11.96
C ARG A 331 14.95 9.11 -12.45
N ASN A 332 14.88 7.86 -12.04
CA ASN A 332 13.95 6.86 -12.55
C ASN A 332 12.85 6.50 -11.54
N TRP A 333 12.88 7.08 -10.34
CA TRP A 333 11.94 6.75 -9.27
C TRP A 333 11.26 8.00 -8.73
N TYR A 334 9.96 7.90 -8.48
CA TYR A 334 9.19 8.92 -7.77
C TYR A 334 8.31 8.27 -6.71
N PRO A 335 8.84 8.11 -5.48
CA PRO A 335 8.09 7.55 -4.36
C PRO A 335 7.06 8.53 -3.81
N VAL A 336 5.82 8.07 -3.65
CA VAL A 336 4.67 8.82 -3.14
C VAL A 336 4.08 8.08 -1.96
N GLN A 337 3.94 8.75 -0.81
CA GLN A 337 3.42 8.14 0.40
C GLN A 337 1.90 8.05 0.35
N LEU A 338 1.37 6.84 0.56
CA LEU A 338 -0.05 6.63 0.83
C LEU A 338 -0.37 7.06 2.25
N ARG A 339 -1.31 7.99 2.38
CA ARG A 339 -1.85 8.44 3.66
C ARG A 339 -3.07 7.61 4.07
N ASN A 340 -3.43 7.70 5.34
CA ASN A 340 -4.72 7.20 5.81
C ASN A 340 -5.87 8.02 5.22
N PHE A 341 -7.03 7.39 5.06
CA PHE A 341 -8.26 8.08 4.67
C PHE A 341 -8.70 9.07 5.73
N THR A 342 -9.10 10.25 5.30
CA THR A 342 -9.82 11.21 6.14
C THR A 342 -11.22 10.70 6.43
N ARG A 343 -11.84 11.22 7.48
CA ARG A 343 -13.24 10.92 7.83
C ARG A 343 -14.20 11.14 6.64
N ASN A 344 -13.98 12.20 5.86
CA ASN A 344 -14.83 12.52 4.72
C ASN A 344 -14.69 11.52 3.57
N GLU A 345 -13.47 11.01 3.34
CA GLU A 345 -13.24 9.94 2.35
C GLU A 345 -13.92 8.64 2.79
N VAL A 346 -13.83 8.28 4.08
CA VAL A 346 -14.57 7.11 4.59
C VAL A 346 -16.08 7.29 4.42
N VAL A 347 -16.62 8.49 4.67
CA VAL A 347 -18.05 8.80 4.41
C VAL A 347 -18.42 8.57 2.95
N ARG A 348 -17.57 8.97 2.00
CA ARG A 348 -17.79 8.73 0.56
C ARG A 348 -17.77 7.23 0.24
N LEU A 349 -16.76 6.51 0.71
CA LEU A 349 -16.65 5.06 0.51
C LEU A 349 -17.90 4.31 1.00
N VAL A 350 -18.43 4.69 2.15
CA VAL A 350 -19.63 4.07 2.72
C VAL A 350 -20.89 4.45 1.91
N ALA A 351 -20.96 5.69 1.41
CA ALA A 351 -22.05 6.14 0.56
C ALA A 351 -22.05 5.42 -0.80
N ASP A 352 -20.88 5.23 -1.41
CA ASP A 352 -20.71 4.54 -2.69
C ASP A 352 -21.05 3.04 -2.56
N ALA A 353 -20.81 2.44 -1.39
CA ALA A 353 -21.25 1.09 -1.06
C ALA A 353 -22.78 0.97 -0.83
N GLY A 354 -23.54 2.07 -0.89
CA GLY A 354 -25.00 2.06 -0.78
C GLY A 354 -25.53 1.79 0.63
N MET A 355 -24.72 1.96 1.68
CA MET A 355 -25.13 1.71 3.06
C MET A 355 -26.03 2.84 3.60
N ARG A 356 -27.15 2.48 4.26
CA ARG A 356 -28.17 3.45 4.71
C ARG A 356 -27.67 4.42 5.78
N ASP A 357 -26.97 3.93 6.81
CA ASP A 357 -26.36 4.79 7.84
C ASP A 357 -24.88 5.09 7.54
N HIS A 358 -24.65 5.76 6.41
CA HIS A 358 -23.30 6.02 5.94
C HIS A 358 -22.47 6.88 6.91
N ARG A 359 -23.09 7.81 7.66
CA ARG A 359 -22.35 8.69 8.58
C ARG A 359 -21.97 8.01 9.88
N GLY A 360 -22.87 7.22 10.47
CA GLY A 360 -22.58 6.47 11.69
C GLY A 360 -21.49 5.43 11.46
N ILE A 361 -21.64 4.61 10.41
CA ILE A 361 -20.65 3.59 10.02
C ILE A 361 -19.30 4.24 9.71
N ALA A 362 -19.26 5.31 8.91
CA ALA A 362 -18.01 6.00 8.60
C ALA A 362 -17.32 6.56 9.85
N ALA A 363 -18.09 7.10 10.80
CA ALA A 363 -17.54 7.61 12.04
C ALA A 363 -16.96 6.48 12.91
N ALA A 364 -17.68 5.36 13.08
CA ALA A 364 -17.20 4.20 13.83
C ALA A 364 -15.94 3.59 13.19
N VAL A 365 -16.00 3.32 11.88
CA VAL A 365 -14.87 2.75 11.13
C VAL A 365 -13.66 3.68 11.18
N HIS A 366 -13.81 4.96 10.83
CA HIS A 366 -12.67 5.89 10.88
C HIS A 366 -12.13 6.04 12.30
N ARG A 367 -12.99 6.13 13.33
CA ARG A 367 -12.55 6.23 14.72
C ARG A 367 -11.77 5.00 15.15
N PHE A 368 -12.09 3.80 14.65
CA PHE A 368 -11.38 2.55 14.96
C PHE A 368 -10.12 2.33 14.10
N THR A 369 -10.16 2.65 12.81
CA THR A 369 -9.04 2.41 11.88
C THR A 369 -8.06 3.57 11.80
N ASP A 370 -8.46 4.76 12.26
CA ASP A 370 -7.78 6.03 11.99
C ASP A 370 -7.62 6.29 10.48
N GLY A 371 -8.56 5.77 9.70
CA GLY A 371 -8.53 5.84 8.24
C GLY A 371 -7.57 4.85 7.57
N HIS A 372 -6.96 3.92 8.32
CA HIS A 372 -6.03 2.96 7.74
C HIS A 372 -6.70 2.21 6.57
N PRO A 373 -6.20 2.30 5.34
CA PRO A 373 -6.97 1.91 4.16
C PRO A 373 -7.42 0.45 4.15
N GLY A 374 -6.53 -0.52 4.42
CA GLY A 374 -6.87 -1.94 4.31
C GLY A 374 -7.78 -2.41 5.43
N SER A 375 -7.65 -1.81 6.61
CA SER A 375 -8.56 -2.10 7.73
C SER A 375 -9.93 -1.46 7.51
N THR A 376 -9.97 -0.26 6.92
CA THR A 376 -11.21 0.42 6.54
C THR A 376 -11.94 -0.41 5.50
N ASP A 377 -11.27 -0.82 4.44
CA ASP A 377 -11.84 -1.66 3.38
C ASP A 377 -12.40 -2.99 3.90
N LEU A 378 -11.64 -3.69 4.74
CA LEU A 378 -12.07 -4.95 5.33
C LEU A 378 -13.31 -4.77 6.22
N LEU A 379 -13.33 -3.72 7.07
CA LEU A 379 -14.49 -3.43 7.91
C LEU A 379 -15.71 -3.02 7.08
N LEU A 380 -15.55 -2.20 6.05
CA LEU A 380 -16.66 -1.82 5.17
C LEU A 380 -17.22 -3.02 4.42
N THR A 381 -16.35 -3.92 3.95
CA THR A 381 -16.77 -5.20 3.35
C THR A 381 -17.56 -6.03 4.35
N ALA A 382 -17.07 -6.16 5.58
CA ALA A 382 -17.77 -6.89 6.64
C ALA A 382 -19.13 -6.26 6.99
N PHE A 383 -19.23 -4.93 7.00
CA PHE A 383 -20.51 -4.22 7.17
C PHE A 383 -21.46 -4.44 5.99
N ALA A 384 -20.95 -4.50 4.76
CA ALA A 384 -21.76 -4.77 3.56
C ALA A 384 -22.31 -6.21 3.55
N ASP A 385 -21.51 -7.16 4.01
CA ASP A 385 -21.86 -8.58 4.07
C ASP A 385 -22.81 -8.91 5.24
N ALA A 386 -22.88 -8.05 6.26
CA ALA A 386 -23.74 -8.27 7.41
C ALA A 386 -25.23 -8.07 7.05
N GLU A 387 -26.05 -9.10 7.28
CA GLU A 387 -27.51 -9.07 7.02
C GLU A 387 -28.26 -7.98 7.81
N ARG A 388 -27.69 -7.56 8.95
CA ARG A 388 -28.22 -6.52 9.83
C ARG A 388 -27.09 -5.60 10.26
N ARG A 389 -27.43 -4.37 10.62
CA ARG A 389 -26.48 -3.46 11.27
C ARG A 389 -26.03 -4.11 12.58
N LEU A 390 -24.73 -4.39 12.68
CA LEU A 390 -24.04 -4.77 13.90
C LEU A 390 -23.30 -3.56 14.45
N GLU A 391 -23.21 -3.47 15.76
CA GLU A 391 -22.24 -2.59 16.43
C GLU A 391 -20.82 -3.10 16.12
N LEU A 392 -19.84 -2.21 16.03
CA LEU A 392 -18.48 -2.55 15.60
C LEU A 392 -17.86 -3.67 16.46
N HIS A 393 -18.11 -3.68 17.76
CA HIS A 393 -17.62 -4.76 18.64
C HIS A 393 -18.17 -6.13 18.22
N ALA A 394 -19.47 -6.23 17.95
CA ALA A 394 -20.10 -7.47 17.50
C ALA A 394 -19.66 -7.85 16.07
N LEU A 395 -19.40 -6.86 15.21
CA LEU A 395 -18.86 -7.10 13.88
C LEU A 395 -17.45 -7.71 13.94
N LEU A 396 -16.58 -7.22 14.82
CA LEU A 396 -15.22 -7.75 14.99
C LEU A 396 -15.22 -9.25 15.36
N GLU A 397 -16.18 -9.66 16.19
CA GLU A 397 -16.36 -11.06 16.61
C GLU A 397 -17.12 -11.92 15.59
N SER A 398 -17.80 -11.29 14.63
CA SER A 398 -18.55 -12.00 13.62
C SER A 398 -17.63 -12.83 12.72
N THR A 399 -18.12 -14.02 12.37
CA THR A 399 -17.44 -14.92 11.42
C THR A 399 -18.24 -14.95 10.13
N SER A 400 -17.55 -14.91 8.99
CA SER A 400 -18.18 -15.02 7.67
C SER A 400 -17.54 -16.18 6.89
N PRO A 401 -18.32 -16.97 6.12
CA PRO A 401 -17.78 -17.98 5.20
C PRO A 401 -16.83 -17.34 4.17
N PRO A 402 -15.84 -18.08 3.63
CA PRO A 402 -15.64 -19.54 3.75
C PRO A 402 -14.72 -19.98 4.91
N ASP A 403 -13.91 -19.08 5.48
CA ASP A 403 -12.81 -19.47 6.37
C ASP A 403 -13.22 -19.61 7.84
N HIS A 404 -14.45 -19.24 8.21
CA HIS A 404 -14.95 -19.21 9.60
C HIS A 404 -14.08 -18.38 10.58
N ARG A 405 -13.15 -17.57 10.07
CA ARG A 405 -12.33 -16.65 10.86
C ARG A 405 -13.14 -15.41 11.23
N SER A 406 -12.86 -14.86 12.40
CA SER A 406 -13.46 -13.59 12.82
C SER A 406 -12.94 -12.42 11.98
N VAL A 407 -13.71 -11.33 11.90
CA VAL A 407 -13.25 -10.08 11.27
C VAL A 407 -11.99 -9.56 11.98
N GLU A 408 -11.92 -9.68 13.31
CA GLU A 408 -10.75 -9.33 14.12
C GLU A 408 -9.50 -10.14 13.73
N ASP A 409 -9.63 -11.46 13.54
CA ASP A 409 -8.51 -12.30 13.10
C ASP A 409 -8.02 -11.92 11.71
N ARG A 410 -8.95 -11.67 10.77
CA ARG A 410 -8.59 -11.23 9.42
C ARG A 410 -7.88 -9.87 9.45
N LEU A 411 -8.32 -8.95 10.31
CA LEU A 411 -7.64 -7.66 10.51
C LEU A 411 -6.24 -7.82 11.10
N LEU A 412 -6.04 -8.77 12.02
CA LEU A 412 -4.71 -9.05 12.56
C LEU A 412 -3.78 -9.66 11.51
N ASP A 413 -4.30 -10.59 10.69
CA ASP A 413 -3.53 -11.23 9.63
C ASP A 413 -3.03 -10.22 8.58
N LEU A 414 -3.78 -9.15 8.31
CA LEU A 414 -3.35 -8.04 7.46
C LEU A 414 -1.99 -7.44 7.88
N PHE A 415 -1.69 -7.45 9.19
CA PHE A 415 -0.44 -6.91 9.74
C PHE A 415 0.58 -7.99 10.09
N LEU A 416 0.11 -9.18 10.50
CA LEU A 416 0.91 -10.15 11.24
C LEU A 416 1.17 -11.48 10.51
N ALA A 417 0.74 -11.64 9.25
CA ALA A 417 0.78 -12.92 8.53
C ALA A 417 2.13 -13.68 8.56
N ASN A 418 3.26 -12.98 8.70
CA ASN A 418 4.60 -13.56 8.68
C ASN A 418 5.29 -13.63 10.05
N LEU A 419 4.61 -13.24 11.13
CA LEU A 419 5.18 -13.34 12.47
C LEU A 419 4.97 -14.73 13.05
N SER A 420 5.99 -15.23 13.74
CA SER A 420 5.87 -16.43 14.55
C SER A 420 4.78 -16.26 15.62
N ALA A 421 4.22 -17.37 16.11
CA ALA A 421 3.26 -17.32 17.21
C ALA A 421 3.87 -16.74 18.51
N ALA A 422 5.16 -16.96 18.74
CA ALA A 422 5.87 -16.46 19.92
C ALA A 422 6.13 -14.95 19.80
N ALA A 423 6.60 -14.48 18.63
CA ALA A 423 6.75 -13.06 18.33
C ALA A 423 5.41 -12.31 18.39
N ARG A 424 4.32 -12.92 17.91
CA ARG A 424 2.95 -12.36 18.06
C ARG A 424 2.54 -12.22 19.53
N ALA A 425 2.80 -13.24 20.35
CA ALA A 425 2.48 -13.18 21.79
C ALA A 425 3.25 -12.07 22.52
N ASP A 426 4.52 -11.86 22.15
CA ASP A 426 5.33 -10.77 22.68
C ASP A 426 4.87 -9.40 22.17
N LEU A 427 4.47 -9.30 20.90
CA LEU A 427 3.92 -8.07 20.33
C LEU A 427 2.61 -7.66 21.02
N VAL A 428 1.75 -8.62 21.40
CA VAL A 428 0.56 -8.36 22.23
C VAL A 428 0.94 -7.73 23.57
N THR A 429 2.01 -8.20 24.21
CA THR A 429 2.53 -7.61 25.45
C THR A 429 3.07 -6.20 25.21
N CYS A 430 3.85 -6.02 24.14
CA CYS A 430 4.43 -4.74 23.74
C CYS A 430 3.38 -3.69 23.32
N ALA A 431 2.19 -4.10 22.88
CA ALA A 431 1.14 -3.17 22.44
C ALA A 431 0.60 -2.25 23.55
N ALA A 432 0.83 -2.60 24.81
CA ALA A 432 0.58 -1.72 25.95
C ALA A 432 1.45 -0.45 25.89
N ALA A 433 2.65 -0.53 25.32
CA ALA A 433 3.57 0.59 25.19
C ALA A 433 3.04 1.65 24.21
N PRO A 434 3.09 2.94 24.56
CA PRO A 434 2.76 4.02 23.65
C PRO A 434 3.63 4.13 22.39
N ASP A 435 4.91 3.77 22.52
CA ASP A 435 5.95 3.96 21.52
C ASP A 435 6.99 2.82 21.56
N LEU A 436 7.78 2.70 20.51
CA LEU A 436 8.80 1.65 20.35
C LEU A 436 9.84 1.69 21.47
N GLU A 437 10.19 2.88 21.97
CA GLU A 437 11.17 3.04 23.04
C GLU A 437 10.67 2.41 24.35
N GLN A 438 9.42 2.64 24.74
CA GLN A 438 8.82 1.98 25.89
C GLN A 438 8.68 0.46 25.68
N ALA A 439 8.33 0.02 24.47
CA ALA A 439 8.27 -1.40 24.15
C ALA A 439 9.65 -2.08 24.30
N ARG A 440 10.73 -1.41 23.89
CA ARG A 440 12.11 -1.88 24.09
C ARG A 440 12.49 -1.95 25.57
N ARG A 441 12.11 -0.96 26.38
CA ARG A 441 12.34 -0.98 27.83
C ARG A 441 11.64 -2.15 28.51
N LEU A 442 10.39 -2.42 28.13
CA LEU A 442 9.66 -3.60 28.58
C LEU A 442 10.43 -4.88 28.24
N GLY A 443 10.87 -5.03 26.99
CA GLY A 443 11.63 -6.20 26.56
C GLY A 443 12.99 -6.37 27.23
N ALA A 444 13.62 -5.28 27.65
CA ALA A 444 14.91 -5.29 28.34
C ALA A 444 14.80 -5.60 29.84
N ALA A 445 13.78 -5.07 30.53
CA ALA A 445 13.78 -5.01 32.00
C ALA A 445 12.64 -5.78 32.69
N SER A 446 11.56 -6.14 31.98
CA SER A 446 10.37 -6.70 32.65
C SER A 446 10.41 -8.21 32.88
N GLY A 447 11.16 -8.96 32.07
CA GLY A 447 11.08 -10.42 32.04
C GLY A 447 9.74 -10.98 31.55
N LEU A 448 8.86 -10.15 30.97
CA LEU A 448 7.51 -10.52 30.53
C LEU A 448 7.43 -11.04 29.08
N LEU A 449 8.53 -10.97 28.32
CA LEU A 449 8.60 -11.46 26.94
C LEU A 449 9.10 -12.91 26.91
N VAL A 450 8.48 -13.71 26.05
CA VAL A 450 8.68 -15.16 25.92
C VAL A 450 9.76 -15.49 24.88
N ALA A 451 9.85 -14.72 23.79
CA ALA A 451 10.71 -14.99 22.63
C ALA A 451 11.99 -14.14 22.64
N THR A 452 12.97 -14.49 23.47
CA THR A 452 14.24 -13.74 23.55
C THR A 452 15.07 -13.76 22.26
N ALA A 453 14.93 -14.82 21.45
CA ALA A 453 15.64 -14.99 20.18
C ALA A 453 14.98 -14.25 18.99
N GLU A 454 13.68 -13.94 19.07
CA GLU A 454 12.89 -13.36 17.96
C GLU A 454 12.57 -11.87 18.19
N ARG A 455 13.33 -11.21 19.09
CA ARG A 455 13.12 -9.80 19.44
C ARG A 455 13.21 -8.86 18.23
N ASP A 456 14.04 -9.20 17.26
CA ASP A 456 14.22 -8.40 16.05
C ASP A 456 12.94 -8.39 15.18
N GLU A 457 12.12 -9.45 15.23
CA GLU A 457 10.83 -9.49 14.54
C GLU A 457 9.81 -8.57 15.23
N VAL A 458 9.74 -8.58 16.56
CA VAL A 458 8.80 -7.77 17.35
C VAL A 458 9.08 -6.27 17.22
N PHE A 459 10.35 -5.89 17.12
CA PHE A 459 10.80 -4.51 16.99
C PHE A 459 11.16 -4.09 15.56
N ALA A 460 10.75 -4.89 14.58
CA ALA A 460 11.03 -4.63 13.17
C ALA A 460 10.47 -3.26 12.74
N PRO A 461 11.21 -2.46 11.95
CA PRO A 461 10.72 -1.19 11.41
C PRO A 461 9.44 -1.31 10.58
N SER A 462 9.12 -2.50 10.07
CA SER A 462 7.88 -2.79 9.35
C SER A 462 6.63 -2.86 10.23
N LEU A 463 6.77 -2.84 11.56
CA LEU A 463 5.65 -2.82 12.51
C LEU A 463 5.50 -1.46 13.21
N TRP A 464 6.59 -0.73 13.39
CA TRP A 464 6.63 0.52 14.15
C TRP A 464 6.95 1.69 13.22
N PHE A 465 5.97 2.58 13.02
CA PHE A 465 6.02 3.66 12.03
C PHE A 465 6.17 5.03 12.69
N GLN A 466 6.90 5.91 12.04
CA GLN A 466 6.95 7.32 12.41
C GLN A 466 5.86 8.06 11.65
N ASN A 467 4.89 8.62 12.37
CA ASN A 467 3.79 9.39 11.77
C ASN A 467 4.23 10.81 11.34
N ALA A 468 5.38 11.28 11.84
CA ALA A 468 5.97 12.57 11.49
C ALA A 468 7.50 12.44 11.49
N PRO A 469 8.22 13.21 10.66
CA PRO A 469 9.68 13.22 10.65
C PRO A 469 10.24 13.50 12.05
N GLY A 470 11.09 12.60 12.55
CA GLY A 470 11.69 12.71 13.89
C GLY A 470 10.76 12.39 15.07
N GLY A 471 9.51 12.00 14.82
CA GLY A 471 8.57 11.53 15.84
C GLY A 471 8.89 10.13 16.36
N PRO A 472 8.31 9.71 17.50
CA PRO A 472 8.48 8.35 18.00
C PRO A 472 7.86 7.34 17.03
N ALA A 473 8.53 6.20 16.85
CA ALA A 473 7.97 5.08 16.12
C ALA A 473 6.86 4.42 16.97
N VAL A 474 5.67 4.25 16.38
CA VAL A 474 4.47 3.72 17.04
C VAL A 474 3.83 2.62 16.20
N LEU A 475 3.10 1.71 16.84
CA LEU A 475 2.25 0.76 16.11
C LEU A 475 1.11 1.53 15.41
N PRO A 476 0.65 1.09 14.21
CA PRO A 476 -0.58 1.59 13.62
C PRO A 476 -1.72 1.50 14.63
N ARG A 477 -2.54 2.55 14.75
CA ARG A 477 -3.57 2.64 15.80
C ARG A 477 -4.51 1.44 15.82
N VAL A 478 -4.94 0.99 14.63
CA VAL A 478 -5.81 -0.18 14.48
C VAL A 478 -5.14 -1.46 14.97
N LEU A 479 -3.87 -1.69 14.59
CA LEU A 479 -3.10 -2.84 15.05
C LEU A 479 -2.94 -2.81 16.57
N ARG A 480 -2.56 -1.66 17.13
CA ARG A 480 -2.43 -1.50 18.58
C ARG A 480 -3.74 -1.82 19.30
N ARG A 481 -4.88 -1.33 18.80
CA ARG A 481 -6.20 -1.60 19.39
C ARG A 481 -6.54 -3.09 19.40
N LEU A 482 -6.33 -3.79 18.29
CA LEU A 482 -6.56 -5.23 18.21
C LEU A 482 -5.64 -6.00 19.17
N LEU A 483 -4.36 -5.66 19.22
CA LEU A 483 -3.40 -6.30 20.13
C LEU A 483 -3.71 -6.02 21.61
N VAL A 484 -4.10 -4.78 21.95
CA VAL A 484 -4.50 -4.41 23.32
C VAL A 484 -5.78 -5.13 23.73
N ARG A 485 -6.72 -5.38 22.81
CA ARG A 485 -7.88 -6.25 23.07
C ARG A 485 -7.45 -7.68 23.39
N GLN A 486 -6.50 -8.24 22.63
CA GLN A 486 -5.94 -9.56 22.96
C GLN A 486 -5.24 -9.56 24.34
N LEU A 487 -4.55 -8.48 24.71
CA LEU A 487 -3.95 -8.32 26.04
C LEU A 487 -5.03 -8.25 27.14
N ALA A 488 -6.12 -7.53 26.90
CA ALA A 488 -7.27 -7.42 27.80
C ALA A 488 -8.00 -8.75 28.01
N GLY A 489 -7.97 -9.64 27.01
CA GLY A 489 -8.54 -10.99 27.08
C GLY A 489 -7.69 -12.00 27.88
N ARG A 490 -6.45 -11.66 28.25
CA ARG A 490 -5.59 -12.58 29.02
C ARG A 490 -6.14 -12.81 30.43
N PRO A 491 -6.08 -14.05 30.96
CA PRO A 491 -6.46 -14.32 32.34
C PRO A 491 -5.52 -13.62 33.33
N ALA A 492 -6.01 -13.33 34.53
CA ALA A 492 -5.24 -12.61 35.57
C ALA A 492 -3.93 -13.32 35.93
N GLU A 493 -3.95 -14.65 35.92
CA GLU A 493 -2.80 -15.52 36.24
C GLU A 493 -1.72 -15.54 35.14
N HIS A 494 -2.02 -15.03 33.94
CA HIS A 494 -1.05 -15.02 32.85
C HIS A 494 0.26 -14.32 33.30
N PRO A 495 1.45 -14.85 32.96
CA PRO A 495 2.73 -14.23 33.33
C PRO A 495 2.83 -12.77 32.88
N ALA A 496 2.34 -12.48 31.69
CA ALA A 496 2.19 -11.14 31.12
C ALA A 496 0.71 -10.70 31.07
N SER A 497 0.00 -10.72 32.21
CA SER A 497 -1.38 -10.25 32.30
C SER A 497 -1.48 -8.73 32.22
N TRP A 498 -2.69 -8.21 31.91
CA TRP A 498 -2.97 -6.77 31.82
C TRP A 498 -2.40 -5.96 33.00
N ALA A 499 -2.68 -6.40 34.22
CA ALA A 499 -2.24 -5.71 35.44
C ALA A 499 -0.71 -5.72 35.59
N LYS A 500 -0.02 -6.82 35.25
CA LYS A 500 1.44 -6.90 35.34
C LYS A 500 2.12 -6.01 34.31
N VAL A 501 1.63 -5.99 33.07
CA VAL A 501 2.20 -5.18 31.98
C VAL A 501 2.03 -3.70 32.25
N HIS A 502 0.81 -3.25 32.58
CA HIS A 502 0.57 -1.84 32.88
C HIS A 502 1.15 -1.43 34.24
N GLY A 503 1.21 -2.33 35.23
CA GLY A 503 1.90 -2.11 36.50
C GLY A 503 3.38 -1.80 36.29
N PHE A 504 4.07 -2.59 35.46
CA PHE A 504 5.47 -2.32 35.10
C PHE A 504 5.67 -0.91 34.52
N PHE A 505 4.84 -0.49 33.57
CA PHE A 505 4.97 0.84 32.98
C PHE A 505 4.54 1.97 33.92
N ARG A 506 3.60 1.72 34.85
CA ARG A 506 3.24 2.67 35.90
C ARG A 506 4.41 2.90 36.85
N GLU A 507 5.09 1.84 37.27
CA GLU A 507 6.23 1.89 38.21
C GLU A 507 7.50 2.50 37.58
N THR A 508 7.74 2.21 36.31
CA THR A 508 8.94 2.68 35.58
C THR A 508 8.72 3.97 34.79
N GLY A 509 7.46 4.39 34.64
CA GLY A 509 7.07 5.60 33.93
C GLY A 509 7.17 6.86 34.77
N ALA A 510 6.98 8.02 34.13
CA ALA A 510 6.93 9.31 34.80
C ALA A 510 5.84 10.19 34.18
N GLY A 511 5.34 11.15 34.96
CA GLY A 511 4.37 12.15 34.53
C GLY A 511 3.11 11.54 33.90
N ALA A 512 2.70 12.08 32.75
CA ALA A 512 1.49 11.65 32.05
C ALA A 512 1.50 10.16 31.63
N LYS A 513 2.68 9.58 31.35
CA LYS A 513 2.78 8.15 30.98
C LYS A 513 2.50 7.24 32.19
N ALA A 514 2.95 7.62 33.39
CA ALA A 514 2.62 6.87 34.61
C ALA A 514 1.11 6.95 34.91
N LEU A 515 0.50 8.13 34.76
CA LEU A 515 -0.95 8.32 34.92
C LEU A 515 -1.77 7.54 33.88
N HIS A 516 -1.32 7.51 32.63
CA HIS A 516 -1.92 6.68 31.57
C HIS A 516 -2.00 5.20 31.99
N HIS A 517 -0.91 4.65 32.52
CA HIS A 517 -0.89 3.24 32.94
C HIS A 517 -1.64 2.99 34.26
N ALA A 518 -1.65 3.96 35.18
CA ALA A 518 -2.50 3.92 36.37
C ALA A 518 -3.99 3.91 36.00
N LEU A 519 -4.39 4.72 35.01
CA LEU A 519 -5.76 4.72 34.51
C LEU A 519 -6.11 3.39 33.83
N ALA A 520 -5.20 2.82 33.03
CA ALA A 520 -5.40 1.52 32.38
C ALA A 520 -5.67 0.37 33.38
N ILE A 521 -5.08 0.40 34.57
CA ILE A 521 -5.35 -0.59 35.64
C ILE A 521 -6.53 -0.22 36.56
N GLY A 522 -7.24 0.89 36.27
CA GLY A 522 -8.47 1.28 36.96
C GLY A 522 -8.29 2.22 38.16
N GLU A 523 -7.12 2.83 38.36
CA GLU A 523 -6.85 3.75 39.48
C GLU A 523 -7.41 5.17 39.23
N VAL A 524 -8.70 5.26 38.88
CA VAL A 524 -9.35 6.52 38.49
C VAL A 524 -9.24 7.59 39.58
N GLU A 525 -9.40 7.22 40.85
CA GLU A 525 -9.30 8.17 41.97
C GLU A 525 -7.90 8.80 42.07
N ALA A 526 -6.85 7.98 42.09
CA ALA A 526 -5.48 8.46 42.22
C ALA A 526 -5.10 9.38 41.05
N VAL A 527 -5.46 8.98 39.83
CA VAL A 527 -5.23 9.78 38.62
C VAL A 527 -5.96 11.11 38.68
N THR A 528 -7.23 11.10 39.08
CA THR A 528 -8.05 12.32 39.19
C THR A 528 -7.47 13.30 40.20
N ARG A 529 -7.04 12.82 41.37
CA ARG A 529 -6.42 13.66 42.41
C ARG A 529 -5.13 14.31 41.88
N GLN A 530 -4.26 13.55 41.23
CA GLN A 530 -3.04 14.10 40.63
C GLN A 530 -3.35 15.18 39.59
N LEU A 531 -4.33 14.96 38.70
CA LEU A 531 -4.73 15.94 37.70
C LEU A 531 -5.33 17.21 38.32
N ALA A 532 -6.05 17.08 39.44
CA ALA A 532 -6.59 18.22 40.18
C ALA A 532 -5.49 19.05 40.86
N GLU A 533 -4.46 18.39 41.39
CA GLU A 533 -3.27 19.05 41.93
C GLU A 533 -2.49 19.79 40.85
N LEU A 534 -2.27 19.15 39.70
CA LEU A 534 -1.61 19.77 38.55
C LEU A 534 -2.39 20.98 37.99
N LEU A 535 -3.73 20.93 38.00
CA LEU A 535 -4.56 22.03 37.52
C LEU A 535 -4.45 23.28 38.42
N ARG A 536 -4.29 23.07 39.73
CA ARG A 536 -4.16 24.15 40.73
C ARG A 536 -2.72 24.63 40.91
N GLY A 537 -1.75 23.87 40.41
CA GLY A 537 -0.33 24.17 40.58
C GLY A 537 0.12 25.29 39.63
N PRO A 538 0.94 26.25 40.10
CA PRO A 538 1.42 27.35 39.27
C PRO A 538 2.47 26.93 38.23
N GLU A 539 2.89 25.66 38.25
CA GLU A 539 4.00 25.12 37.45
C GLU A 539 3.59 24.72 36.03
N LEU A 540 2.30 24.50 35.77
CA LEU A 540 1.81 24.00 34.49
C LEU A 540 0.83 25.00 33.86
N SER A 541 1.07 25.36 32.61
CA SER A 541 0.06 26.09 31.84
C SER A 541 -1.16 25.20 31.58
N VAL A 542 -2.31 25.81 31.29
CA VAL A 542 -3.53 25.05 30.90
C VAL A 542 -3.29 24.22 29.65
N ALA A 543 -2.47 24.71 28.72
CA ALA A 543 -2.07 23.98 27.52
C ALA A 543 -1.28 22.71 27.87
N ASP A 544 -0.31 22.81 28.79
CA ASP A 544 0.45 21.64 29.26
C ASP A 544 -0.44 20.67 30.05
N TRP A 545 -1.37 21.21 30.85
CA TRP A 545 -2.30 20.38 31.63
C TRP A 545 -3.22 19.58 30.71
N ARG A 546 -3.70 20.20 29.62
CA ARG A 546 -4.45 19.49 28.57
C ARG A 546 -3.62 18.40 27.93
N ALA A 547 -2.35 18.66 27.61
CA ALA A 547 -1.47 17.64 27.03
C ALA A 547 -1.29 16.44 27.98
N VAL A 548 -1.19 16.70 29.29
CA VAL A 548 -1.16 15.64 30.32
C VAL A 548 -2.49 14.89 30.39
N LEU A 549 -3.63 15.60 30.42
CA LEU A 549 -4.96 14.99 30.42
C LEU A 549 -5.16 14.10 29.19
N GLU A 550 -4.91 14.62 27.99
CA GLU A 550 -5.09 13.88 26.72
C GLU A 550 -4.22 12.63 26.65
N THR A 551 -2.96 12.72 27.09
CA THR A 551 -2.08 11.54 27.18
C THR A 551 -2.59 10.52 28.19
N THR A 552 -3.13 10.99 29.31
CA THR A 552 -3.65 10.14 30.40
C THR A 552 -4.92 9.42 29.96
N VAL A 553 -5.91 10.16 29.44
CA VAL A 553 -7.22 9.62 29.05
C VAL A 553 -7.18 8.81 27.76
N SER A 554 -6.05 8.81 27.03
CA SER A 554 -5.83 7.90 25.91
C SER A 554 -5.45 6.48 26.37
N ALA A 555 -5.46 6.21 27.67
CA ALA A 555 -5.25 4.88 28.24
C ALA A 555 -6.25 3.87 27.65
N PRO A 556 -5.82 2.64 27.33
CA PRO A 556 -6.76 1.61 26.96
C PRO A 556 -7.60 1.19 28.18
N ASN A 557 -8.78 0.64 27.94
CA ASN A 557 -9.70 0.22 29.01
C ASN A 557 -10.16 -1.24 28.80
N ARG A 558 -10.78 -1.83 29.83
CA ARG A 558 -11.40 -3.16 29.81
C ARG A 558 -12.89 -3.10 30.16
N VAL A 559 -13.52 -2.01 29.74
CA VAL A 559 -14.90 -1.69 30.10
C VAL A 559 -15.84 -2.59 29.31
N ASP A 560 -16.87 -3.11 29.96
CA ASP A 560 -17.89 -3.92 29.30
C ASP A 560 -18.74 -3.03 28.37
N PRO A 561 -18.70 -3.27 27.04
CA PRO A 561 -19.47 -2.48 26.08
C PRO A 561 -20.98 -2.67 26.22
N ALA A 562 -21.44 -3.73 26.89
CA ALA A 562 -22.86 -3.96 27.13
C ALA A 562 -23.45 -3.00 28.18
N ILE A 563 -22.60 -2.34 28.98
CA ILE A 563 -23.02 -1.41 30.01
C ILE A 563 -22.98 0.02 29.44
N PRO A 564 -24.08 0.81 29.56
CA PRO A 564 -24.11 2.17 29.04
C PRO A 564 -22.99 3.07 29.59
N PRO A 565 -22.36 3.93 28.76
CA PRO A 565 -21.19 4.72 29.16
C PRO A 565 -21.39 5.59 30.40
N LEU A 566 -22.57 6.22 30.52
CA LEU A 566 -22.88 7.06 31.67
C LEU A 566 -22.92 6.29 32.98
N ARG A 567 -23.31 5.02 32.94
CA ARG A 567 -23.32 4.16 34.12
C ARG A 567 -21.88 3.89 34.59
N HIS A 568 -20.97 3.61 33.66
CA HIS A 568 -19.54 3.50 33.98
C HIS A 568 -19.00 4.79 34.58
N VAL A 569 -19.31 5.95 34.01
CA VAL A 569 -18.91 7.25 34.59
C VAL A 569 -19.42 7.39 36.03
N GLN A 570 -20.69 7.06 36.30
CA GLN A 570 -21.29 7.16 37.64
C GLN A 570 -20.66 6.22 38.66
N GLU A 571 -20.31 5.00 38.24
CA GLU A 571 -19.67 3.99 39.09
C GLU A 571 -18.21 4.40 39.39
N LEU A 572 -17.45 4.79 38.36
CA LEU A 572 -16.05 5.22 38.49
C LEU A 572 -15.88 6.56 39.22
N SER A 573 -16.89 7.43 39.19
CA SER A 573 -16.90 8.72 39.90
C SER A 573 -17.60 8.67 41.26
N ALA A 574 -18.05 7.50 41.73
CA ALA A 574 -18.89 7.39 42.93
C ALA A 574 -18.18 7.86 44.21
N TRP A 575 -16.86 7.67 44.29
CA TRP A 575 -16.01 8.08 45.41
C TRP A 575 -15.96 9.60 45.60
N ALA A 576 -16.23 10.38 44.55
CA ALA A 576 -16.15 11.84 44.58
C ALA A 576 -17.48 12.53 44.93
N ARG A 577 -18.53 11.76 45.26
CA ARG A 577 -19.82 12.34 45.66
C ARG A 577 -19.66 13.16 46.94
N GLY A 578 -20.02 14.44 46.86
CA GLY A 578 -19.94 15.37 48.00
C GLY A 578 -18.56 16.00 48.21
N LEU A 579 -17.59 15.80 47.32
CA LEU A 579 -16.33 16.54 47.33
C LEU A 579 -16.48 17.93 46.68
N ASP A 580 -15.56 18.83 47.01
CA ASP A 580 -15.51 20.17 46.45
C ASP A 580 -14.91 20.22 45.04
N GLU A 581 -15.15 21.32 44.33
CA GLU A 581 -14.59 21.59 43.00
C GLU A 581 -13.09 21.99 43.08
N PRO A 582 -12.29 21.75 42.02
CA PRO A 582 -12.65 21.09 40.76
C PRO A 582 -12.63 19.56 40.84
N LEU A 583 -12.34 18.96 42.01
CA LEU A 583 -12.11 17.52 42.13
C LEU A 583 -13.37 16.71 41.79
N ALA A 584 -14.56 17.15 42.22
CA ALA A 584 -15.81 16.49 41.90
C ALA A 584 -16.12 16.47 40.40
N SER A 585 -15.87 17.56 39.68
CA SER A 585 -16.04 17.63 38.23
C SER A 585 -14.96 16.87 37.48
N LEU A 586 -13.70 16.91 37.94
CA LEU A 586 -12.62 16.12 37.36
C LEU A 586 -12.88 14.61 37.50
N ALA A 587 -13.46 14.17 38.62
CA ALA A 587 -13.83 12.77 38.84
C ALA A 587 -14.89 12.26 37.85
N LYS A 588 -15.64 13.16 37.20
CA LYS A 588 -16.53 12.84 36.08
C LYS A 588 -15.82 13.00 34.74
N LEU A 589 -15.02 14.06 34.58
CA LEU A 589 -14.32 14.37 33.34
C LEU A 589 -13.36 13.24 32.94
N VAL A 590 -12.53 12.75 33.87
CA VAL A 590 -11.52 11.72 33.60
C VAL A 590 -12.14 10.44 33.03
N PRO A 591 -13.09 9.76 33.71
CA PRO A 591 -13.71 8.56 33.15
C PRO A 591 -14.54 8.86 31.89
N ALA A 592 -15.18 10.03 31.79
CA ALA A 592 -15.95 10.36 30.59
C ALA A 592 -15.05 10.54 29.34
N ARG A 593 -13.94 11.26 29.49
CA ARG A 593 -12.91 11.39 28.44
C ARG A 593 -12.24 10.05 28.12
N TRP A 594 -11.99 9.23 29.14
CA TRP A 594 -11.40 7.89 28.97
C TRP A 594 -12.29 6.98 28.11
N LEU A 595 -13.59 6.95 28.38
CA LEU A 595 -14.57 6.22 27.58
C LEU A 595 -14.77 6.83 26.19
N GLU A 596 -14.70 8.16 26.05
CA GLU A 596 -14.78 8.83 24.75
C GLU A 596 -13.57 8.54 23.85
N ASN A 597 -12.46 8.06 24.39
CA ASN A 597 -11.34 7.57 23.59
C ASN A 597 -11.49 6.10 23.14
N ASP A 598 -12.51 5.38 23.63
CA ASP A 598 -12.77 4.00 23.22
C ASP A 598 -13.51 3.94 21.87
N PRO A 599 -12.87 3.49 20.78
CA PRO A 599 -13.48 3.44 19.47
C PRO A 599 -14.66 2.46 19.36
N LEU A 600 -14.81 1.52 20.28
CA LEU A 600 -15.88 0.51 20.26
C LEU A 600 -17.17 0.99 20.93
N LEU A 601 -17.12 2.17 21.55
CA LEU A 601 -18.25 2.78 22.22
C LEU A 601 -19.02 3.63 21.21
N GLU A 602 -20.13 3.08 20.69
CA GLU A 602 -21.02 3.75 19.73
C GLU A 602 -22.24 4.37 20.44
N ASP A 603 -22.86 3.63 21.35
CA ASP A 603 -24.08 4.06 22.04
C ASP A 603 -23.82 5.12 23.13
N GLY A 604 -24.76 6.04 23.30
CA GLY A 604 -24.74 7.03 24.39
C GLY A 604 -23.67 8.13 24.27
N LEU A 605 -22.91 8.18 23.17
CA LEU A 605 -21.85 9.17 22.92
C LEU A 605 -22.33 10.61 23.07
N ARG A 606 -23.56 10.92 22.63
CA ARG A 606 -24.13 12.27 22.75
C ARG A 606 -24.20 12.73 24.22
N LEU A 607 -24.76 11.90 25.10
CA LEU A 607 -24.88 12.22 26.53
C LEU A 607 -23.50 12.22 27.22
N LEU A 608 -22.58 11.35 26.78
CA LEU A 608 -21.20 11.36 27.26
C LEU A 608 -20.50 12.67 26.93
N LYS A 609 -20.64 13.18 25.69
CA LYS A 609 -20.08 14.47 25.27
C LYS A 609 -20.67 15.66 26.03
N LEU A 610 -21.97 15.65 26.30
CA LEU A 610 -22.59 16.68 27.17
C LEU A 610 -22.03 16.62 28.60
N THR A 611 -21.81 15.43 29.15
CA THR A 611 -21.18 15.25 30.48
C THR A 611 -19.75 15.80 30.51
N ILE A 612 -18.99 15.60 29.44
CA ILE A 612 -17.64 16.17 29.28
C ILE A 612 -17.71 17.70 29.25
N ALA A 613 -18.63 18.27 28.46
CA ALA A 613 -18.80 19.72 28.35
C ALA A 613 -19.14 20.37 29.69
N ASP A 614 -20.09 19.81 30.43
CA ASP A 614 -20.49 20.31 31.75
C ASP A 614 -19.35 20.22 32.77
N ALA A 615 -18.50 19.20 32.67
CA ALA A 615 -17.35 19.06 33.55
C ALA A 615 -16.28 20.12 33.24
N TYR A 616 -16.01 20.41 31.95
CA TYR A 616 -15.11 21.50 31.55
C TYR A 616 -15.56 22.86 32.09
N ASP A 617 -16.85 23.19 31.98
CA ASP A 617 -17.39 24.45 32.51
C ASP A 617 -17.14 24.62 34.01
N ARG A 618 -17.28 23.53 34.77
CA ARG A 618 -17.15 23.55 36.23
C ARG A 618 -15.71 23.62 36.71
N ILE A 619 -14.76 23.10 35.93
CA ILE A 619 -13.33 23.18 36.28
C ILE A 619 -12.70 24.50 35.82
N ALA A 620 -13.27 25.18 34.82
CA ALA A 620 -12.70 26.39 34.24
C ALA A 620 -12.40 27.52 35.25
N PRO A 621 -13.25 27.80 36.27
CA PRO A 621 -12.97 28.83 37.28
C PRO A 621 -11.78 28.50 38.20
N HIS A 622 -11.29 27.26 38.18
CA HIS A 622 -10.19 26.78 39.03
C HIS A 622 -8.85 26.72 38.27
N SER A 623 -8.76 27.42 37.14
CA SER A 623 -7.62 27.40 36.23
C SER A 623 -7.21 28.81 35.86
N ASP A 624 -5.91 29.02 35.61
CA ASP A 624 -5.36 30.33 35.24
C ASP A 624 -5.78 30.78 33.82
N ASP A 625 -6.29 29.87 32.98
CA ASP A 625 -6.89 30.17 31.66
C ASP A 625 -8.29 29.56 31.54
N MET A 626 -9.25 30.24 32.17
CA MET A 626 -10.67 29.89 32.12
C MET A 626 -11.23 29.85 30.69
N ALA A 627 -10.78 30.76 29.81
CA ALA A 627 -11.32 30.90 28.47
C ALA A 627 -11.03 29.66 27.63
N ALA A 628 -9.81 29.13 27.72
CA ALA A 628 -9.44 27.90 27.05
C ALA A 628 -10.39 26.76 27.46
N LEU A 629 -10.58 26.50 28.76
CA LEU A 629 -11.39 25.35 29.23
C LEU A 629 -12.88 25.47 28.83
N LEU A 630 -13.42 26.68 28.82
CA LEU A 630 -14.77 26.93 28.29
C LEU A 630 -14.87 26.63 26.79
N GLU A 631 -13.82 26.93 26.01
CA GLU A 631 -13.76 26.60 24.58
C GLU A 631 -13.80 25.08 24.34
N ASP A 632 -13.10 24.29 25.16
CA ASP A 632 -13.19 22.82 25.11
C ASP A 632 -14.63 22.36 25.40
N GLY A 633 -15.27 22.93 26.42
CA GLY A 633 -16.68 22.65 26.73
C GLY A 633 -17.60 22.94 25.53
N GLN A 634 -17.42 24.07 24.86
CA GLN A 634 -18.19 24.43 23.66
C GLN A 634 -17.92 23.50 22.47
N LYS A 635 -16.69 23.02 22.31
CA LYS A 635 -16.35 22.02 21.29
C LYS A 635 -17.17 20.73 21.50
N TYR A 636 -17.22 20.20 22.72
CA TYR A 636 -17.98 18.98 23.00
C TYR A 636 -19.49 19.14 22.84
N ARG A 637 -20.07 20.32 23.13
CA ARG A 637 -21.50 20.58 22.84
C ARG A 637 -21.79 20.55 21.35
N ARG A 638 -20.97 21.22 20.53
CA ARG A 638 -21.10 21.21 19.06
C ARG A 638 -20.99 19.80 18.50
N ASP A 639 -20.04 19.01 18.99
CA ASP A 639 -19.90 17.61 18.59
C ASP A 639 -21.12 16.77 19.00
N ALA A 640 -21.69 17.01 20.17
CA ALA A 640 -22.90 16.31 20.64
C ALA A 640 -24.13 16.63 19.78
N GLU A 641 -24.24 17.85 19.26
CA GLU A 641 -25.34 18.27 18.35
C GLU A 641 -25.25 17.61 16.96
N GLN A 642 -24.05 17.20 16.54
CA GLN A 642 -23.84 16.52 15.26
C GLN A 642 -24.20 15.02 15.31
N ILE A 643 -24.31 14.45 16.52
CA ILE A 643 -24.75 13.07 16.74
C ILE A 643 -26.28 13.07 16.80
N ARG A 644 -26.91 12.52 15.75
CA ARG A 644 -28.38 12.47 15.63
C ARG A 644 -29.01 11.45 16.56
#